data_AF-D3NVU2-F1
#
_entry.id   AF-D3NVU2-F1
#
_cell.length_a   1.000
_cell.length_b   1.000
_cell.length_c   1.000
_cell.angle_alpha   90.00
_cell.angle_beta   90.00
_cell.angle_gamma   90.00
#
_symmetry.space_group_name_H-M   'P 1'
#
loop_
_entity.id
_entity.type
_entity.pdbx_description
1 polymer ?
#
loop_
_entity_poly.entity_id
_entity_poly.type
_entity_poly.pdbx_seq_one_letter_code
_entity_poly.pdbx_strand_id
1 'polypeptide(L)'
;MATLIITEKSSQAKDLRAALGDRFGRILPAEGHLLRLAEPDEVDPAWKRWSPTLLKPDGLYPTRPDQGGNKAAKLQAITTALRACDEVILATDCDREGQLIGQEILEHVGYRGKVRRALFTAQDPKTLRDAFAALKPNDSMRPLYEAAVARQQADQIYNLSLTRTATKTLLAPGTRGVIGIGRVKTPTLAIVCLRELEIRDFKPEDYFEVVATANVAEGRFLMRHAPAPKDRIKDRATAEAIARAADQHRGPLTVTVEEKRQAPPRLYDLPSLQKTCGQRWGWTADRTLAVAQELYDGDGKKLITYPRAEARYLSENQIGDAPAIVGALTRLRGFAHLGEHMDVRRPVIRKGKSGHFCDKALEGVSHHAVIPNVNVLDDLESRLGRLSDDEKRLFALICRSYLAAVMPDYEYRQTGVTMPVPVPPPEGARTEGAKPVAFRAVGRIPLKLGWKAAFGSAETEDRSGGKPEEEAEQTLPPLRDGEPATLTDPKVEAKRTQAPPRYNEGTLVDAMQNAWRFVEDPALRDRLKEAKGIGTPATRAEVIKGLRKQNLLGADGKWLVPTPAGLHLFETLRAAAPTLVDPGTTALWEMKLDEVVTGRADFRGVIDAIAGEADRLIGALLGQRGTMLDLGQPAAKTRFTRRRTGATRAASAQTGAPAAPKGRRTRKATVVPADGAAMPPKPRRTRKAKEAAVAPPVTGSAVAQPMESQAGPEARRRREPTERMVAFARSLAERKGIALPDPCLRDFERCRSFLDEHAR
;
A
#
# COMPACT_ATOMS: atom_id res chain seq x y z
N MET A 1 -36.78 4.89 -25.85
CA MET A 1 -36.32 3.88 -24.88
C MET A 1 -35.88 4.61 -23.64
N ALA A 2 -36.45 4.25 -22.50
CA ALA A 2 -36.01 4.80 -21.21
C ALA A 2 -34.75 4.03 -20.77
N THR A 3 -33.69 4.75 -20.43
CA THR A 3 -32.41 4.16 -20.02
C THR A 3 -32.09 4.53 -18.57
N LEU A 4 -31.63 3.56 -17.80
CA LEU A 4 -31.12 3.75 -16.44
C LEU A 4 -29.60 3.50 -16.40
N ILE A 5 -28.85 4.39 -15.77
CA ILE A 5 -27.43 4.22 -15.49
C ILE A 5 -27.28 3.93 -14.00
N ILE A 6 -26.67 2.79 -13.67
CA ILE A 6 -26.36 2.40 -12.29
C ILE A 6 -24.86 2.61 -12.05
N THR A 7 -24.52 3.43 -11.07
CA THR A 7 -23.12 3.66 -10.65
C THR A 7 -22.86 3.04 -9.28
N GLU A 8 -21.60 2.75 -8.96
CA GLU A 8 -21.27 2.23 -7.64
C GLU A 8 -21.34 3.31 -6.58
N LYS A 9 -20.91 4.54 -6.91
CA LYS A 9 -20.72 5.64 -5.95
C LYS A 9 -21.52 6.88 -6.33
N SER A 10 -21.90 7.67 -5.33
CA SER A 10 -22.55 8.97 -5.53
C SER A 10 -21.63 10.01 -6.19
N SER A 11 -20.31 9.93 -5.97
CA SER A 11 -19.31 10.72 -6.69
C SER A 11 -19.31 10.41 -8.18
N GLN A 12 -19.24 9.13 -8.56
CA GLN A 12 -19.35 8.69 -9.95
C GLN A 12 -20.63 9.19 -10.62
N ALA A 13 -21.77 9.08 -9.94
CA ALA A 13 -23.03 9.59 -10.46
C ALA A 13 -22.98 11.11 -10.72
N LYS A 14 -22.29 11.87 -9.86
CA LYS A 14 -22.11 13.31 -10.05
C LYS A 14 -21.22 13.60 -11.27
N ASP A 15 -20.09 12.90 -11.39
CA ASP A 15 -19.12 13.13 -12.46
C ASP A 15 -19.69 12.72 -13.82
N LEU A 16 -20.46 11.63 -13.87
CA LEU A 16 -21.22 11.25 -15.07
C LEU A 16 -22.27 12.29 -15.45
N ARG A 17 -23.04 12.84 -14.50
CA ARG A 17 -24.00 13.93 -14.80
C ARG A 17 -23.28 15.16 -15.36
N ALA A 18 -22.12 15.52 -14.81
CA ALA A 18 -21.33 16.64 -15.30
C ALA A 18 -20.77 16.40 -16.71
N ALA A 19 -20.29 15.19 -16.99
CA ALA A 19 -19.69 14.85 -18.28
C ALA A 19 -20.72 14.58 -19.38
N LEU A 20 -21.86 13.96 -19.03
CA LEU A 20 -22.84 13.43 -19.96
C LEU A 20 -24.14 14.24 -20.02
N GLY A 21 -24.47 15.02 -19.00
CA GLY A 21 -25.81 15.59 -18.85
C GLY A 21 -26.87 14.48 -18.82
N ASP A 22 -28.02 14.74 -19.45
CA ASP A 22 -29.14 13.80 -19.51
C ASP A 22 -29.12 12.89 -20.76
N ARG A 23 -28.04 12.93 -21.55
CA ARG A 23 -27.94 12.29 -22.89
C ARG A 23 -28.23 10.78 -22.92
N PHE A 24 -27.95 10.08 -21.82
CA PHE A 24 -28.02 8.62 -21.74
C PHE A 24 -29.09 8.12 -20.76
N GLY A 25 -29.87 9.00 -20.14
CA GLY A 25 -30.94 8.63 -19.21
C GLY A 25 -30.62 8.86 -17.74
N ARG A 26 -31.46 8.29 -16.86
CA ARG A 26 -31.47 8.59 -15.43
C ARG A 26 -30.27 7.93 -14.74
N ILE A 27 -29.54 8.66 -13.91
CA ILE A 27 -28.37 8.15 -13.18
C ILE A 27 -28.70 7.93 -11.70
N LEU A 28 -28.51 6.70 -11.20
CA LEU A 28 -28.72 6.33 -9.79
C LEU A 28 -27.49 5.61 -9.21
N PRO A 29 -26.95 6.06 -8.05
CA PRO A 29 -25.85 5.37 -7.38
C PRO A 29 -26.35 4.30 -6.41
N ALA A 30 -25.70 3.13 -6.43
CA ALA A 30 -25.93 2.03 -5.49
C ALA A 30 -25.29 2.27 -4.11
N GLU A 31 -24.19 3.02 -4.04
CA GLU A 31 -23.39 3.23 -2.82
C GLU A 31 -22.83 1.92 -2.23
N GLY A 32 -22.28 1.08 -3.12
CA GLY A 32 -21.77 -0.26 -2.81
C GLY A 32 -22.83 -1.34 -2.88
N HIS A 33 -22.65 -2.42 -2.12
CA HIS A 33 -23.60 -3.54 -2.07
C HIS A 33 -24.93 -3.15 -1.41
N LEU A 34 -26.03 -3.34 -2.16
CA LEU A 34 -27.40 -3.19 -1.69
C LEU A 34 -28.05 -4.51 -1.24
N LEU A 35 -27.38 -5.61 -1.57
CA LEU A 35 -27.80 -6.96 -1.27
C LEU A 35 -26.72 -7.62 -0.40
N ARG A 36 -27.15 -8.64 0.32
CA ARG A 36 -26.29 -9.59 1.02
C ARG A 36 -26.73 -11.00 0.64
N LEU A 37 -25.87 -11.98 0.86
CA LEU A 37 -26.32 -13.36 0.87
C LEU A 37 -27.23 -13.60 2.08
N ALA A 38 -28.19 -14.52 1.92
CA ALA A 38 -28.97 -15.03 3.02
C ALA A 38 -28.05 -15.67 4.06
N GLU A 39 -28.33 -15.44 5.34
CA GLU A 39 -27.66 -16.09 6.44
C GLU A 39 -28.00 -17.58 6.45
N PRO A 40 -27.16 -18.45 7.05
CA PRO A 40 -27.42 -19.88 7.08
C PRO A 40 -28.83 -20.25 7.59
N ASP A 41 -29.32 -19.61 8.66
CA ASP A 41 -30.63 -19.91 9.23
C ASP A 41 -31.81 -19.38 8.42
N GLU A 42 -31.59 -18.45 7.50
CA GLU A 42 -32.59 -18.00 6.52
C GLU A 42 -32.73 -18.98 5.35
N VAL A 43 -31.75 -19.87 5.15
CA VAL A 43 -31.76 -20.89 4.11
C VAL A 43 -32.21 -22.25 4.66
N ASP A 44 -31.63 -22.66 5.80
CA ASP A 44 -32.02 -23.87 6.52
C ASP A 44 -32.23 -23.52 8.01
N PRO A 45 -33.48 -23.58 8.53
CA PRO A 45 -33.76 -23.33 9.94
C PRO A 45 -32.94 -24.20 10.92
N ALA A 46 -32.49 -25.40 10.52
CA ALA A 46 -31.63 -26.25 11.34
C ALA A 46 -30.27 -25.58 11.64
N TRP A 47 -29.78 -24.73 10.73
CA TRP A 47 -28.53 -24.00 10.90
C TRP A 47 -28.63 -22.81 11.87
N LYS A 48 -29.81 -22.55 12.46
CA LYS A 48 -29.94 -21.56 13.54
C LYS A 48 -29.11 -21.94 14.76
N ARG A 49 -29.04 -23.23 15.09
CA ARG A 49 -28.16 -23.74 16.15
C ARG A 49 -26.76 -23.97 15.57
N TRP A 50 -25.77 -23.28 16.11
CA TRP A 50 -24.38 -23.45 15.68
C TRP A 50 -23.86 -24.85 16.05
N SER A 51 -23.40 -25.58 15.04
CA SER A 51 -22.75 -26.88 15.14
C SER A 51 -21.51 -26.93 14.22
N PRO A 52 -20.57 -27.86 14.46
CA PRO A 52 -19.46 -28.14 13.54
C PRO A 52 -19.93 -28.84 12.25
N THR A 53 -20.64 -28.13 11.38
CA THR A 53 -21.18 -28.67 10.12
C THR A 53 -20.83 -27.76 8.95
N LEU A 54 -20.75 -28.34 7.76
CA LEU A 54 -20.65 -27.60 6.51
C LEU A 54 -21.96 -26.83 6.27
N LEU A 55 -21.86 -25.52 6.08
CA LEU A 55 -22.98 -24.62 5.76
C LEU A 55 -23.00 -24.37 4.25
N LYS A 56 -23.39 -25.40 3.49
CA LYS A 56 -23.50 -25.33 2.04
C LYS A 56 -24.93 -25.75 1.64
N PRO A 57 -25.72 -24.86 1.02
CA PRO A 57 -27.05 -25.23 0.57
C PRO A 57 -27.01 -26.04 -0.73
N ASP A 58 -28.14 -26.65 -1.06
CA ASP A 58 -28.40 -27.23 -2.38
C ASP A 58 -28.51 -26.10 -3.41
N GLY A 59 -27.37 -25.75 -4.01
CA GLY A 59 -27.23 -24.63 -4.94
C GLY A 59 -26.41 -23.47 -4.36
N LEU A 60 -26.84 -22.24 -4.65
CA LEU A 60 -26.20 -21.01 -4.16
C LEU A 60 -27.00 -20.43 -3.00
N TYR A 61 -26.32 -19.74 -2.08
CA TYR A 61 -27.00 -18.85 -1.16
C TYR A 61 -27.78 -17.78 -1.95
N PRO A 62 -29.09 -17.60 -1.70
CA PRO A 62 -29.87 -16.58 -2.36
C PRO A 62 -29.53 -15.19 -1.82
N THR A 63 -29.78 -14.16 -2.61
CA THR A 63 -29.60 -12.77 -2.17
C THR A 63 -30.81 -12.28 -1.37
N ARG A 64 -30.54 -11.35 -0.44
CA ARG A 64 -31.52 -10.65 0.39
C ARG A 64 -31.18 -9.16 0.43
N PRO A 65 -32.18 -8.27 0.47
CA PRO A 65 -31.95 -6.85 0.68
C PRO A 65 -31.17 -6.59 1.98
N ASP A 66 -30.09 -5.83 1.88
CA ASP A 66 -29.36 -5.34 3.05
C ASP A 66 -30.13 -4.17 3.68
N GLN A 67 -30.39 -4.26 4.97
CA GLN A 67 -31.15 -3.27 5.75
C GLN A 67 -30.25 -2.22 6.42
N GLY A 68 -28.93 -2.28 6.19
CA GLY A 68 -27.97 -1.33 6.75
C GLY A 68 -28.09 0.07 6.14
N GLY A 69 -28.21 1.10 6.98
CA GLY A 69 -28.13 2.50 6.54
C GLY A 69 -29.25 2.89 5.56
N ASN A 70 -28.89 3.50 4.44
CA ASN A 70 -29.82 3.96 3.40
C ASN A 70 -30.05 2.94 2.26
N LYS A 71 -29.49 1.72 2.39
CA LYS A 71 -29.47 0.73 1.30
C LYS A 71 -30.85 0.31 0.83
N ALA A 72 -31.79 0.05 1.75
CA ALA A 72 -33.16 -0.33 1.39
C ALA A 72 -33.85 0.73 0.51
N ALA A 73 -33.70 2.01 0.84
CA ALA A 73 -34.25 3.12 0.05
C ALA A 73 -33.60 3.23 -1.33
N LYS A 74 -32.28 3.01 -1.42
CA LYS A 74 -31.55 2.99 -2.70
C LYS A 74 -31.99 1.83 -3.59
N LEU A 75 -32.10 0.63 -3.02
CA LEU A 75 -32.58 -0.56 -3.74
C LEU A 75 -34.00 -0.34 -4.25
N GLN A 76 -34.88 0.26 -3.43
CA GLN A 76 -36.24 0.61 -3.85
C GLN A 76 -36.22 1.62 -5.00
N ALA A 77 -35.43 2.68 -4.91
CA ALA A 77 -35.33 3.69 -5.96
C ALA A 77 -34.83 3.11 -7.30
N ILE A 78 -33.82 2.23 -7.25
CA ILE A 78 -33.31 1.52 -8.42
C ILE A 78 -34.36 0.54 -8.95
N THR A 79 -35.01 -0.23 -8.08
CA THR A 79 -36.09 -1.17 -8.47
C THR A 79 -37.24 -0.46 -9.17
N THR A 80 -37.70 0.68 -8.65
CA THR A 80 -38.73 1.50 -9.30
C THR A 80 -38.27 1.97 -10.67
N ALA A 81 -37.02 2.40 -10.82
CA ALA A 81 -36.49 2.84 -12.11
C ALA A 81 -36.34 1.68 -13.11
N LEU A 82 -35.90 0.50 -12.65
CA LEU A 82 -35.75 -0.70 -13.48
C LEU A 82 -37.07 -1.19 -14.09
N ARG A 83 -38.19 -1.00 -13.38
CA ARG A 83 -39.53 -1.33 -13.89
C ARG A 83 -39.99 -0.40 -15.03
N ALA A 84 -39.37 0.76 -15.17
CA ALA A 84 -39.77 1.79 -16.11
C ALA A 84 -38.72 2.03 -17.22
N CYS A 85 -37.68 1.20 -17.32
CA CYS A 85 -36.63 1.33 -18.33
C CYS A 85 -36.52 0.10 -19.23
N ASP A 86 -36.16 0.33 -20.49
CA ASP A 86 -35.94 -0.72 -21.51
C ASP A 86 -34.47 -1.15 -21.58
N GLU A 87 -33.57 -0.26 -21.14
CA GLU A 87 -32.13 -0.46 -21.16
C GLU A 87 -31.46 -0.02 -19.85
N VAL A 88 -30.47 -0.79 -19.41
CA VAL A 88 -29.58 -0.46 -18.30
C VAL A 88 -28.15 -0.32 -18.78
N ILE A 89 -27.45 0.70 -18.31
CA ILE A 89 -26.00 0.84 -18.43
C ILE A 89 -25.38 0.68 -17.04
N LEU A 90 -24.61 -0.39 -16.86
CA LEU A 90 -23.81 -0.58 -15.65
C LEU A 90 -22.52 0.24 -15.77
N ALA A 91 -22.38 1.22 -14.88
CA ALA A 91 -21.24 2.14 -14.77
C ALA A 91 -20.60 2.06 -13.36
N THR A 92 -20.58 0.85 -12.78
CA THR A 92 -19.83 0.49 -11.56
C THR A 92 -18.33 0.33 -11.86
N ASP A 93 -17.49 0.17 -10.82
CA ASP A 93 -16.03 0.01 -10.99
C ASP A 93 -15.68 -1.17 -11.93
N CYS A 94 -14.60 -1.05 -12.71
CA CYS A 94 -14.26 -1.98 -13.79
C CYS A 94 -13.58 -3.29 -13.32
N ASP A 95 -13.88 -3.74 -12.11
CA ASP A 95 -13.33 -4.95 -11.48
C ASP A 95 -14.43 -5.99 -11.17
N ARG A 96 -14.04 -7.12 -10.57
CA ARG A 96 -14.97 -8.20 -10.17
C ARG A 96 -16.06 -7.70 -9.23
N GLU A 97 -15.72 -6.82 -8.28
CA GLU A 97 -16.65 -6.34 -7.27
C GLU A 97 -17.68 -5.39 -7.89
N GLY A 98 -17.22 -4.44 -8.70
CA GLY A 98 -18.11 -3.52 -9.41
C GLY A 98 -19.05 -4.26 -10.36
N GLN A 99 -18.57 -5.31 -11.06
CA GLN A 99 -19.43 -6.16 -11.88
C GLN A 99 -20.49 -6.90 -11.05
N LEU A 100 -20.12 -7.44 -9.88
CA LEU A 100 -21.04 -8.09 -8.94
C LEU A 100 -22.13 -7.12 -8.47
N ILE A 101 -21.75 -5.94 -7.97
CA ILE A 101 -22.70 -4.94 -7.44
C ILE A 101 -23.79 -4.59 -8.46
N GLY A 102 -23.39 -4.31 -9.70
CA GLY A 102 -24.34 -3.91 -10.74
C GLY A 102 -25.24 -5.07 -11.17
N GLN A 103 -24.64 -6.23 -11.47
CA GLN A 103 -25.35 -7.38 -12.01
C GLN A 103 -26.28 -8.04 -10.99
N GLU A 104 -25.85 -8.17 -9.73
CA GLU A 104 -26.63 -8.81 -8.66
C GLU A 104 -27.95 -8.06 -8.38
N ILE A 105 -27.96 -6.73 -8.49
CA ILE A 105 -29.19 -5.92 -8.40
C ILE A 105 -30.16 -6.29 -9.53
N LEU A 106 -29.67 -6.41 -10.76
CA LEU A 106 -30.51 -6.75 -11.93
C LEU A 106 -31.10 -8.15 -11.78
N GLU A 107 -30.31 -9.11 -11.32
CA GLU A 107 -30.75 -10.50 -11.11
C GLU A 107 -31.77 -10.60 -9.97
N HIS A 108 -31.53 -9.91 -8.85
CA HIS A 108 -32.45 -9.88 -7.71
C HIS A 108 -33.82 -9.29 -8.07
N VAL A 109 -33.84 -8.24 -8.89
CA VAL A 109 -35.08 -7.62 -9.37
C VAL A 109 -35.73 -8.42 -10.51
N GLY A 110 -34.99 -9.33 -11.14
CA GLY A 110 -35.46 -10.11 -12.28
C GLY A 110 -35.56 -9.28 -13.56
N TYR A 111 -34.68 -8.29 -13.75
CA TYR A 111 -34.66 -7.48 -14.97
C TYR A 111 -34.35 -8.33 -16.21
N ARG A 112 -35.02 -8.05 -17.34
CA ARG A 112 -34.91 -8.80 -18.60
C ARG A 112 -34.64 -7.92 -19.83
N GLY A 113 -34.54 -6.60 -19.65
CA GLY A 113 -34.25 -5.67 -20.75
C GLY A 113 -32.78 -5.70 -21.15
N LYS A 114 -32.41 -4.81 -22.08
CA LYS A 114 -31.04 -4.74 -22.61
C LYS A 114 -30.08 -4.23 -21.53
N VAL A 115 -28.89 -4.81 -21.44
CA VAL A 115 -27.84 -4.37 -20.49
C VAL A 115 -26.53 -4.09 -21.23
N ARG A 116 -25.98 -2.90 -21.03
CA ARG A 116 -24.65 -2.49 -21.51
C ARG A 116 -23.72 -2.18 -20.34
N ARG A 117 -22.41 -2.23 -20.60
CA ARG A 117 -21.35 -1.93 -19.65
C ARG A 117 -20.53 -0.72 -20.11
N ALA A 118 -20.39 0.27 -19.23
CA ALA A 118 -19.41 1.34 -19.37
C ALA A 118 -18.15 0.98 -18.59
N LEU A 119 -17.00 0.94 -19.26
CA LEU A 119 -15.70 0.65 -18.64
C LEU A 119 -14.82 1.90 -18.68
N PHE A 120 -14.39 2.36 -17.51
CA PHE A 120 -13.50 3.50 -17.36
C PHE A 120 -12.62 3.33 -16.13
N THR A 121 -11.36 3.78 -16.22
CA THR A 121 -10.35 3.74 -15.15
C THR A 121 -10.09 5.12 -14.53
N ALA A 122 -10.66 6.17 -15.12
CA ALA A 122 -10.64 7.54 -14.65
C ALA A 122 -12.02 8.19 -14.81
N GLN A 123 -12.31 9.19 -13.97
CA GLN A 123 -13.61 9.87 -13.92
C GLN A 123 -13.54 11.30 -14.49
N ASP A 124 -12.49 11.61 -15.26
CA ASP A 124 -12.43 12.90 -15.97
C ASP A 124 -13.45 12.93 -17.12
N PRO A 125 -13.94 14.12 -17.52
CA PRO A 125 -15.01 14.23 -18.52
C PRO A 125 -14.67 13.59 -19.87
N LYS A 126 -13.40 13.55 -20.27
CA LYS A 126 -12.99 12.93 -21.54
C LYS A 126 -13.13 11.41 -21.43
N THR A 127 -12.51 10.80 -20.43
CA THR A 127 -12.58 9.34 -20.23
C THR A 127 -14.02 8.85 -20.08
N LEU A 128 -14.86 9.59 -19.35
CA LEU A 128 -16.28 9.24 -19.21
C LEU A 128 -17.04 9.31 -20.54
N ARG A 129 -16.79 10.34 -21.37
CA ARG A 129 -17.41 10.44 -22.70
C ARG A 129 -16.93 9.32 -23.64
N ASP A 130 -15.64 9.02 -23.62
CA ASP A 130 -15.05 7.95 -24.44
C ASP A 130 -15.62 6.58 -24.05
N ALA A 131 -15.76 6.30 -22.75
CA ALA A 131 -16.35 5.07 -22.25
C ALA A 131 -17.82 4.90 -22.66
N PHE A 132 -18.59 5.99 -22.69
CA PHE A 132 -20.00 5.98 -23.11
C PHE A 132 -20.17 5.95 -24.64
N ALA A 133 -19.17 6.39 -25.40
CA ALA A 133 -19.12 6.18 -26.84
C ALA A 133 -18.80 4.72 -27.21
N ALA A 134 -18.07 4.00 -26.34
CA ALA A 134 -17.62 2.62 -26.56
C ALA A 134 -18.29 1.59 -25.63
N LEU A 135 -19.60 1.75 -25.36
CA LEU A 135 -20.37 0.84 -24.51
C LEU A 135 -20.34 -0.60 -25.02
N LYS A 136 -20.09 -1.56 -24.13
CA LYS A 136 -20.03 -2.99 -24.45
C LYS A 136 -21.32 -3.71 -24.08
N PRO A 137 -21.69 -4.81 -24.76
CA PRO A 137 -22.70 -5.74 -24.25
C PRO A 137 -22.28 -6.29 -22.88
N ASN A 138 -23.17 -6.27 -21.89
CA ASN A 138 -22.82 -6.73 -20.54
C ASN A 138 -22.58 -8.25 -20.45
N ASP A 139 -23.11 -9.03 -21.39
CA ASP A 139 -22.87 -10.49 -21.45
C ASP A 139 -21.39 -10.84 -21.61
N SER A 140 -20.59 -9.95 -22.22
CA SER A 140 -19.13 -10.10 -22.29
C SER A 140 -18.44 -10.08 -20.91
N MET A 141 -19.13 -9.60 -19.88
CA MET A 141 -18.66 -9.55 -18.49
C MET A 141 -19.12 -10.76 -17.66
N ARG A 142 -19.84 -11.71 -18.25
CA ARG A 142 -20.39 -12.88 -17.55
C ARG A 142 -19.32 -13.70 -16.81
N PRO A 143 -18.15 -14.03 -17.40
CA PRO A 143 -17.10 -14.76 -16.66
C PRO A 143 -16.56 -13.99 -15.45
N LEU A 144 -16.47 -12.65 -15.56
CA LEU A 144 -16.05 -11.79 -14.46
C LEU A 144 -17.07 -11.79 -13.32
N TYR A 145 -18.36 -11.74 -13.66
CA TYR A 145 -19.46 -11.83 -12.71
C TYR A 145 -19.48 -13.19 -11.99
N GLU A 146 -19.38 -14.29 -12.74
CA GLU A 146 -19.39 -15.64 -12.17
C GLU A 146 -18.21 -15.88 -11.22
N ALA A 147 -17.03 -15.36 -11.55
CA ALA A 147 -15.88 -15.40 -10.63
C ALA A 147 -16.15 -14.60 -9.34
N ALA A 148 -16.84 -13.47 -9.42
CA ALA A 148 -17.21 -12.69 -8.24
C ALA A 148 -18.26 -13.40 -7.37
N VAL A 149 -19.25 -14.05 -8.00
CA VAL A 149 -20.24 -14.90 -7.31
C VAL A 149 -19.56 -16.09 -6.65
N ALA A 150 -18.67 -16.80 -7.35
CA ALA A 150 -17.92 -17.91 -6.78
C ALA A 150 -17.14 -17.49 -5.54
N ARG A 151 -16.46 -16.34 -5.59
CA ARG A 151 -15.75 -15.78 -4.44
C ARG A 151 -16.70 -15.49 -3.27
N GLN A 152 -17.80 -14.77 -3.50
CA GLN A 152 -18.76 -14.38 -2.45
C GLN A 152 -19.38 -15.61 -1.76
N GLN A 153 -19.78 -16.61 -2.55
CA GLN A 153 -20.37 -17.87 -2.07
C GLN A 153 -19.34 -18.73 -1.33
N ALA A 154 -18.15 -18.90 -1.90
CA ALA A 154 -17.06 -19.65 -1.29
C ALA A 154 -16.61 -19.03 0.04
N ASP A 155 -16.45 -17.71 0.09
CA ASP A 155 -16.12 -17.00 1.33
C ASP A 155 -17.20 -17.20 2.39
N GLN A 156 -18.50 -17.16 2.02
CA GLN A 156 -19.59 -17.40 2.98
C GLN A 156 -19.57 -18.83 3.53
N ILE A 157 -19.51 -19.84 2.66
CA ILE A 157 -19.49 -21.26 3.04
C ILE A 157 -18.27 -21.53 3.93
N TYR A 158 -17.08 -21.18 3.45
CA TYR A 158 -15.83 -21.50 4.13
C TYR A 158 -15.70 -20.78 5.47
N ASN A 159 -15.90 -19.45 5.48
CA ASN A 159 -15.65 -18.66 6.69
C ASN A 159 -16.69 -18.95 7.77
N LEU A 160 -17.98 -19.08 7.43
CA LEU A 160 -19.01 -19.35 8.43
C LEU A 160 -18.90 -20.77 8.97
N SER A 161 -18.71 -21.78 8.12
CA SER A 161 -18.57 -23.18 8.56
C SER A 161 -17.40 -23.32 9.53
N LEU A 162 -16.22 -22.79 9.15
CA LEU A 162 -15.02 -22.92 9.98
C LEU A 162 -15.05 -22.03 11.23
N THR A 163 -15.67 -20.84 11.15
CA THR A 163 -15.88 -20.00 12.34
C THR A 163 -16.77 -20.71 13.35
N ARG A 164 -17.89 -21.33 12.92
CA ARG A 164 -18.78 -22.07 13.80
C ARG A 164 -18.08 -23.30 14.39
N THR A 165 -17.36 -24.05 13.56
CA THR A 165 -16.60 -25.22 14.01
C THR A 165 -15.52 -24.84 15.02
N ALA A 166 -14.66 -23.86 14.72
CA ALA A 166 -13.62 -23.42 15.64
C ALA A 166 -14.21 -22.90 16.95
N THR A 167 -15.25 -22.07 16.88
CA THR A 167 -15.94 -21.53 18.07
C THR A 167 -16.54 -22.63 18.93
N LYS A 168 -17.17 -23.66 18.33
CA LYS A 168 -17.82 -24.75 19.08
C LYS A 168 -16.85 -25.81 19.58
N THR A 169 -15.69 -25.92 18.96
CA THR A 169 -14.74 -27.00 19.24
C THR A 169 -13.59 -26.55 20.12
N LEU A 170 -13.08 -25.34 19.90
CA LEU A 170 -11.87 -24.86 20.55
C LEU A 170 -12.15 -23.95 21.74
N LEU A 171 -13.30 -23.29 21.83
CA LEU A 171 -13.58 -22.46 23.01
C LEU A 171 -13.83 -23.31 24.26
N ALA A 172 -13.20 -22.92 25.36
CA ALA A 172 -13.45 -23.55 26.65
C ALA A 172 -14.93 -23.38 27.05
N PRO A 173 -15.57 -24.39 27.68
CA PRO A 173 -16.96 -24.30 28.15
C PRO A 173 -17.21 -23.04 29.00
N GLY A 174 -18.32 -22.35 28.74
CA GLY A 174 -18.66 -21.11 29.44
C GLY A 174 -17.97 -19.84 28.92
N THR A 175 -16.97 -19.96 28.04
CA THR A 175 -16.32 -18.81 27.41
C THR A 175 -17.26 -18.14 26.41
N ARG A 176 -17.50 -16.84 26.58
CA ARG A 176 -18.24 -16.03 25.61
C ARG A 176 -17.28 -15.48 24.57
N GLY A 177 -17.56 -15.74 23.29
CA GLY A 177 -16.78 -15.19 22.20
C GLY A 177 -16.99 -15.95 20.89
N VAL A 178 -16.28 -15.51 19.85
CA VAL A 178 -16.28 -16.13 18.52
C VAL A 178 -14.85 -16.20 18.03
N ILE A 179 -14.43 -17.37 17.58
CA ILE A 179 -13.16 -17.57 16.88
C ILE A 179 -13.43 -17.40 15.40
N GLY A 180 -13.16 -16.20 14.87
CA GLY A 180 -13.33 -15.95 13.44
C GLY A 180 -12.23 -16.67 12.65
N ILE A 181 -12.64 -17.53 11.72
CA ILE A 181 -11.75 -18.18 10.77
C ILE A 181 -12.01 -17.62 9.37
N GLY A 182 -10.94 -17.38 8.63
CA GLY A 182 -11.07 -17.11 7.21
C GLY A 182 -9.74 -16.86 6.52
N ARG A 183 -9.73 -17.01 5.19
CA ARG A 183 -8.52 -17.01 4.34
C ARG A 183 -7.67 -15.72 4.40
N VAL A 184 -8.22 -14.61 4.88
CA VAL A 184 -7.48 -13.36 5.13
C VAL A 184 -7.19 -13.17 6.60
N LYS A 185 -8.20 -13.36 7.45
CA LYS A 185 -8.12 -13.11 8.89
C LYS A 185 -7.09 -13.99 9.58
N THR A 186 -7.13 -15.30 9.31
CA THR A 186 -6.28 -16.27 9.99
C THR A 186 -4.82 -16.14 9.58
N PRO A 187 -4.46 -15.98 8.28
CA PRO A 187 -3.08 -15.69 7.91
C PRO A 187 -2.57 -14.33 8.42
N THR A 188 -3.46 -13.34 8.59
CA THR A 188 -3.08 -12.06 9.20
C THR A 188 -2.66 -12.22 10.67
N LEU A 189 -3.39 -13.03 11.44
CA LEU A 189 -2.98 -13.40 12.80
C LEU A 189 -1.64 -14.15 12.77
N ALA A 190 -1.49 -15.11 11.86
CA ALA A 190 -0.26 -15.89 11.70
C ALA A 190 0.97 -15.02 11.45
N ILE A 191 0.88 -14.01 10.57
CA ILE A 191 1.98 -13.05 10.31
C ILE A 191 2.44 -12.36 11.60
N VAL A 192 1.52 -11.97 12.49
CA VAL A 192 1.85 -11.34 13.76
C VAL A 192 2.43 -12.34 14.75
N CYS A 193 1.86 -13.55 14.86
CA CYS A 193 2.36 -14.61 15.73
C CYS A 193 3.77 -15.07 15.33
N LEU A 194 4.04 -15.26 14.03
CA LEU A 194 5.36 -15.62 13.52
C LEU A 194 6.41 -14.57 13.87
N ARG A 195 6.09 -13.27 13.75
CA ARG A 195 7.00 -12.18 14.19
C ARG A 195 7.24 -12.22 15.69
N GLU A 196 6.23 -12.52 16.50
CA GLU A 196 6.42 -12.62 17.94
C GLU A 196 7.29 -13.82 18.33
N LEU A 197 7.11 -14.97 17.67
CA LEU A 197 8.00 -16.13 17.85
C LEU A 197 9.44 -15.81 17.41
N GLU A 198 9.61 -15.17 16.25
CA GLU A 198 10.91 -14.69 15.76
C GLU A 198 11.61 -13.79 16.79
N ILE A 199 10.86 -12.90 17.47
CA ILE A 199 11.39 -12.02 18.52
C ILE A 199 11.73 -12.80 19.80
N ARG A 200 10.90 -13.77 20.20
CA ARG A 200 11.10 -14.57 21.42
C ARG A 200 12.27 -15.54 21.30
N ASP A 201 12.43 -16.13 20.12
CA ASP A 201 13.48 -17.09 19.82
C ASP A 201 14.79 -16.40 19.42
N PHE A 202 14.76 -15.09 19.17
CA PHE A 202 15.94 -14.30 18.84
C PHE A 202 16.94 -14.30 20.00
N LYS A 203 18.13 -14.82 19.72
CA LYS A 203 19.28 -14.74 20.62
C LYS A 203 20.19 -13.62 20.15
N PRO A 204 20.30 -12.50 20.88
CA PRO A 204 21.18 -11.43 20.47
C PRO A 204 22.64 -11.88 20.49
N GLU A 205 23.34 -11.69 19.39
CA GLU A 205 24.78 -11.92 19.26
C GLU A 205 25.52 -10.59 19.39
N ASP A 206 26.57 -10.59 20.21
CA ASP A 206 27.50 -9.47 20.29
C ASP A 206 28.45 -9.54 19.09
N TYR A 207 28.77 -8.38 18.54
CA TYR A 207 29.75 -8.23 17.47
C TYR A 207 30.47 -6.90 17.62
N PHE A 208 31.63 -6.81 16.99
CA PHE A 208 32.50 -5.65 17.09
C PHE A 208 32.68 -5.01 15.72
N GLU A 209 32.78 -3.69 15.72
CA GLU A 209 33.28 -2.90 14.59
C GLU A 209 34.47 -2.09 15.09
N VAL A 210 35.40 -1.74 14.19
CA VAL A 210 36.53 -0.88 14.54
C VAL A 210 36.39 0.44 13.79
N VAL A 211 36.41 1.55 14.52
CA VAL A 211 36.27 2.89 13.96
C VAL A 211 37.55 3.65 14.23
N ALA A 212 38.15 4.26 13.22
CA ALA A 212 39.35 5.07 13.36
C ALA A 212 39.16 6.42 12.67
N THR A 213 39.86 7.44 13.18
CA THR A 213 39.93 8.75 12.52
C THR A 213 41.04 8.72 11.49
N ALA A 214 40.72 8.91 10.21
CA ALA A 214 41.69 9.12 9.15
C ALA A 214 42.06 10.60 9.07
N ASN A 215 43.35 10.90 9.14
CA ASN A 215 43.90 12.25 8.97
C ASN A 215 44.58 12.34 7.60
N VAL A 216 44.20 13.36 6.84
CA VAL A 216 44.72 13.68 5.50
C VAL A 216 45.15 15.15 5.47
N ALA A 217 45.76 15.58 4.36
CA ALA A 217 46.27 16.95 4.24
C ALA A 217 45.18 18.02 4.46
N GLU A 218 43.97 17.79 3.93
CA GLU A 218 42.87 18.75 3.95
C GLU A 218 41.79 18.45 5.02
N GLY A 219 42.10 17.64 6.04
CA GLY A 219 41.21 17.44 7.18
C GLY A 219 41.23 16.03 7.78
N ARG A 220 40.12 15.67 8.42
CA ARG A 220 39.94 14.38 9.08
C ARG A 220 38.52 13.86 8.94
N PHE A 221 38.36 12.54 8.92
CA PHE A 221 37.06 11.88 8.80
C PHE A 221 37.08 10.49 9.45
N LEU A 222 35.91 9.88 9.67
CA LEU A 222 35.82 8.56 10.29
C LEU A 222 35.82 7.47 9.22
N MET A 223 36.66 6.46 9.43
CA MET A 223 36.64 5.20 8.68
C MET A 223 36.25 4.05 9.60
N ARG A 224 35.49 3.09 9.07
CA ARG A 224 34.99 1.93 9.80
C ARG A 224 35.43 0.63 9.13
N HIS A 225 35.89 -0.32 9.92
CA HIS A 225 35.94 -1.72 9.55
C HIS A 225 34.71 -2.43 10.14
N ALA A 226 33.69 -2.57 9.31
CA ALA A 226 32.41 -3.22 9.63
C ALA A 226 32.09 -4.26 8.54
N PRO A 227 32.49 -5.53 8.75
CA PRO A 227 32.19 -6.60 7.79
C PRO A 227 30.69 -6.82 7.62
N ALA A 228 30.31 -7.43 6.48
CA ALA A 228 28.93 -7.78 6.19
C ALA A 228 28.36 -8.72 7.28
N PRO A 229 27.02 -8.81 7.46
CA PRO A 229 26.42 -9.58 8.55
C PRO A 229 26.94 -11.01 8.74
N LYS A 230 27.29 -11.70 7.65
CA LYS A 230 27.85 -13.07 7.66
C LYS A 230 29.30 -13.18 8.17
N ASP A 231 30.05 -12.08 8.11
CA ASP A 231 31.49 -11.99 8.40
C ASP A 231 31.77 -11.10 9.64
N ARG A 232 30.74 -10.79 10.44
CA ARG A 232 30.86 -9.94 11.63
C ARG A 232 31.94 -10.44 12.58
N ILE A 233 32.69 -9.51 13.17
CA ILE A 233 33.73 -9.82 14.15
C ILE A 233 33.05 -10.19 15.47
N LYS A 234 33.07 -11.46 15.85
CA LYS A 234 32.44 -11.95 17.09
C LYS A 234 33.40 -11.99 18.29
N ASP A 235 34.71 -12.03 18.01
CA ASP A 235 35.75 -12.07 19.03
C ASP A 235 36.34 -10.68 19.28
N ARG A 236 36.36 -10.28 20.55
CA ARG A 236 36.88 -8.98 20.96
C ARG A 236 38.39 -8.88 20.73
N ALA A 237 39.15 -9.95 20.95
CA ALA A 237 40.60 -9.93 20.78
C ALA A 237 40.99 -9.67 19.32
N THR A 238 40.23 -10.23 18.38
CA THR A 238 40.35 -9.96 16.95
C THR A 238 40.09 -8.48 16.64
N ALA A 239 39.01 -7.89 17.19
CA ALA A 239 38.72 -6.47 17.00
C ALA A 239 39.81 -5.57 17.61
N GLU A 240 40.35 -5.92 18.77
CA GLU A 240 41.45 -5.21 19.42
C GLU A 240 42.77 -5.35 18.65
N ALA A 241 43.04 -6.50 18.03
CA ALA A 241 44.19 -6.69 17.15
C ALA A 241 44.07 -5.80 15.91
N ILE A 242 42.88 -5.70 15.31
CA ILE A 242 42.60 -4.77 14.21
C ILE A 242 42.79 -3.32 14.66
N ALA A 243 42.29 -2.95 15.83
CA ALA A 243 42.45 -1.60 16.38
C ALA A 243 43.94 -1.26 16.63
N ARG A 244 44.72 -2.17 17.21
CA ARG A 244 46.18 -1.99 17.38
C ARG A 244 46.90 -1.85 16.04
N ALA A 245 46.55 -2.68 15.06
CA ALA A 245 47.12 -2.61 13.72
C ALA A 245 46.75 -1.32 12.98
N ALA A 246 45.60 -0.73 13.30
CA ALA A 246 45.14 0.53 12.73
C ALA A 246 45.76 1.76 13.43
N ASP A 247 46.24 1.67 14.67
CA ASP A 247 46.80 2.83 15.37
C ASP A 247 48.08 3.32 14.70
N GLN A 248 48.12 4.61 14.34
CA GLN A 248 49.18 5.25 13.57
C GLN A 248 49.48 4.61 12.21
N HIS A 249 48.62 3.71 11.71
CA HIS A 249 48.82 3.12 10.39
C HIS A 249 48.72 4.20 9.31
N ARG A 250 49.78 4.31 8.51
CA ARG A 250 49.84 5.22 7.37
C ARG A 250 49.80 4.43 6.07
N GLY A 251 48.83 4.72 5.23
CA GLY A 251 48.63 4.01 3.97
C GLY A 251 47.95 4.87 2.90
N PRO A 252 48.01 4.45 1.62
CA PRO A 252 47.30 5.13 0.54
C PRO A 252 45.80 4.86 0.64
N LEU A 253 45.00 5.90 0.40
CA LEU A 253 43.56 5.77 0.21
C LEU A 253 43.25 5.30 -1.21
N THR A 254 42.29 4.40 -1.36
CA THR A 254 41.59 4.19 -2.64
C THR A 254 40.30 5.00 -2.61
N VAL A 255 40.16 5.95 -3.54
CA VAL A 255 39.08 6.93 -3.56
C VAL A 255 38.29 6.80 -4.87
N THR A 256 37.00 6.54 -4.77
CA THR A 256 36.08 6.52 -5.91
C THR A 256 35.07 7.66 -5.77
N VAL A 257 34.87 8.43 -6.83
CA VAL A 257 33.91 9.54 -6.87
C VAL A 257 32.90 9.28 -7.97
N GLU A 258 31.63 9.19 -7.60
CA GLU A 258 30.53 8.93 -8.52
C GLU A 258 29.44 10.00 -8.35
N GLU A 259 28.99 10.58 -9.46
CA GLU A 259 27.78 11.40 -9.46
C GLU A 259 26.56 10.51 -9.65
N LYS A 260 25.67 10.52 -8.66
CA LYS A 260 24.48 9.68 -8.62
C LYS A 260 23.22 10.52 -8.68
N ARG A 261 22.19 9.92 -9.26
CA ARG A 261 20.84 10.46 -9.30
C ARG A 261 19.87 9.51 -8.61
N GLN A 262 18.93 10.08 -7.87
CA GLN A 262 17.87 9.35 -7.20
C GLN A 262 16.52 9.94 -7.62
N ALA A 263 15.74 9.12 -8.33
CA ALA A 263 14.37 9.45 -8.71
C ALA A 263 13.45 9.56 -7.47
N PRO A 264 12.37 10.37 -7.55
CA PRO A 264 11.43 10.53 -6.45
C PRO A 264 10.71 9.22 -6.07
N PRO A 265 10.25 9.10 -4.82
CA PRO A 265 9.42 7.97 -4.41
C PRO A 265 8.11 7.93 -5.21
N ARG A 266 7.49 6.75 -5.28
CA ARG A 266 6.18 6.59 -5.92
C ARG A 266 5.09 7.29 -5.11
N LEU A 267 4.06 7.74 -5.82
CA LEU A 267 2.83 8.29 -5.23
C LEU A 267 2.16 7.28 -4.29
N TYR A 268 1.19 7.75 -3.55
CA TYR A 268 0.52 6.96 -2.53
C TYR A 268 -0.67 6.15 -3.09
N ASP A 269 -0.73 4.88 -2.71
CA ASP A 269 -1.95 4.08 -2.62
C ASP A 269 -2.42 4.06 -1.14
N LEU A 270 -3.60 3.50 -0.85
CA LEU A 270 -4.09 3.42 0.53
C LEU A 270 -3.13 2.66 1.47
N PRO A 271 -2.57 1.49 1.09
CA PRO A 271 -1.63 0.77 1.95
C PRO A 271 -0.38 1.58 2.31
N SER A 272 0.21 2.29 1.34
CA SER A 272 1.40 3.13 1.61
C SER A 272 1.07 4.39 2.41
N LEU A 273 -0.15 4.93 2.33
CA LEU A 273 -0.62 5.95 3.28
C LEU A 273 -0.73 5.37 4.69
N GLN A 274 -1.38 4.22 4.86
CA GLN A 274 -1.56 3.56 6.15
C GLN A 274 -0.21 3.23 6.80
N LYS A 275 0.74 2.70 6.02
CA LYS A 275 2.12 2.47 6.46
C LYS A 275 2.79 3.76 6.93
N THR A 276 2.76 4.81 6.11
CA THR A 276 3.43 6.08 6.41
C THR A 276 2.82 6.75 7.65
N CYS A 277 1.49 6.80 7.74
CA CYS A 277 0.79 7.40 8.87
C CYS A 277 0.97 6.59 10.16
N GLY A 278 1.02 5.26 10.06
CA GLY A 278 1.33 4.37 11.20
C GLY A 278 2.76 4.57 11.71
N GLN A 279 3.74 4.71 10.82
CA GLN A 279 5.15 4.97 11.19
C GLN A 279 5.34 6.36 11.79
N ARG A 280 4.82 7.41 11.15
CA ARG A 280 5.03 8.81 11.55
C ARG A 280 4.18 9.25 12.73
N TRP A 281 2.90 8.84 12.76
CA TRP A 281 1.91 9.39 13.70
C TRP A 281 1.26 8.33 14.59
N GLY A 282 1.64 7.05 14.45
CA GLY A 282 1.01 5.96 15.20
C GLY A 282 -0.47 5.78 14.87
N TRP A 283 -0.93 6.25 13.71
CA TRP A 283 -2.32 6.09 13.31
C TRP A 283 -2.65 4.63 13.01
N THR A 284 -3.88 4.24 13.38
CA THR A 284 -4.46 2.98 12.95
C THR A 284 -4.74 3.00 11.45
N ALA A 285 -4.86 1.82 10.85
CA ALA A 285 -5.21 1.71 9.42
C ALA A 285 -6.61 2.33 9.16
N ASP A 286 -7.55 2.11 10.08
CA ASP A 286 -8.90 2.70 10.08
C ASP A 286 -8.86 4.22 10.18
N ARG A 287 -8.06 4.80 11.09
CA ARG A 287 -7.97 6.25 11.26
C ARG A 287 -7.43 6.92 10.00
N THR A 288 -6.41 6.33 9.38
CA THR A 288 -5.85 6.86 8.12
C THR A 288 -6.89 6.89 7.02
N LEU A 289 -7.66 5.80 6.85
CA LEU A 289 -8.74 5.75 5.87
C LEU A 289 -9.86 6.75 6.19
N ALA A 290 -10.27 6.87 7.46
CA ALA A 290 -11.31 7.81 7.87
C ALA A 290 -10.95 9.26 7.54
N VAL A 291 -9.72 9.70 7.87
CA VAL A 291 -9.25 11.05 7.55
C VAL A 291 -9.12 11.25 6.04
N ALA A 292 -8.67 10.24 5.30
CA ALA A 292 -8.60 10.30 3.84
C ALA A 292 -9.99 10.38 3.19
N GLN A 293 -10.97 9.65 3.72
CA GLN A 293 -12.36 9.68 3.27
C GLN A 293 -12.94 11.08 3.48
N GLU A 294 -12.76 11.68 4.66
CA GLU A 294 -13.16 13.07 4.93
C GLU A 294 -12.55 14.06 3.93
N LEU A 295 -11.27 13.92 3.57
CA LEU A 295 -10.65 14.76 2.55
C LEU A 295 -11.24 14.55 1.15
N TYR A 296 -11.73 13.35 0.82
CA TYR A 296 -12.26 12.99 -0.49
C TYR A 296 -13.73 13.39 -0.69
N ASP A 297 -14.62 13.08 0.25
CA ASP A 297 -16.06 13.30 0.11
C ASP A 297 -16.72 14.03 1.28
N GLY A 298 -15.94 14.48 2.27
CA GLY A 298 -16.44 15.33 3.33
C GLY A 298 -17.01 16.65 2.78
N ASP A 299 -18.04 17.16 3.45
CA ASP A 299 -18.79 18.32 2.98
C ASP A 299 -17.87 19.55 2.82
N GLY A 300 -17.92 20.15 1.63
CA GLY A 300 -17.06 21.29 1.29
C GLY A 300 -15.55 21.00 1.22
N LYS A 301 -15.08 19.74 1.24
CA LYS A 301 -13.64 19.40 1.18
C LYS A 301 -13.22 18.97 -0.23
N LYS A 302 -13.44 17.71 -0.63
CA LYS A 302 -13.09 17.16 -1.96
C LYS A 302 -11.67 17.46 -2.43
N LEU A 303 -10.72 17.48 -1.50
CA LEU A 303 -9.35 17.93 -1.67
C LEU A 303 -8.42 16.88 -2.28
N ILE A 304 -8.78 15.60 -2.19
CA ILE A 304 -7.96 14.50 -2.72
C ILE A 304 -8.77 13.61 -3.66
N THR A 305 -8.08 12.80 -4.45
CA THR A 305 -8.69 11.75 -5.26
C THR A 305 -9.04 10.52 -4.41
N TYR A 306 -9.71 9.53 -5.02
CA TYR A 306 -10.31 8.42 -4.29
C TYR A 306 -9.33 7.70 -3.34
N PRO A 307 -9.58 7.68 -2.02
CA PRO A 307 -8.58 7.33 -1.03
C PRO A 307 -8.43 5.83 -0.83
N ARG A 308 -9.28 4.99 -1.45
CA ARG A 308 -9.15 3.51 -1.43
C ARG A 308 -8.41 2.98 -2.65
N ALA A 309 -7.64 3.84 -3.30
CA ALA A 309 -6.81 3.48 -4.45
C ALA A 309 -5.80 2.38 -4.13
N GLU A 310 -5.57 1.54 -5.14
CA GLU A 310 -4.65 0.40 -5.08
C GLU A 310 -3.46 0.51 -6.04
N ALA A 311 -3.38 1.60 -6.82
CA ALA A 311 -2.28 1.91 -7.70
C ALA A 311 -1.49 3.12 -7.22
N ARG A 312 -0.21 3.16 -7.62
CA ARG A 312 0.74 4.24 -7.32
C ARG A 312 1.13 5.05 -8.57
N TYR A 313 0.30 4.94 -9.62
CA TYR A 313 0.46 5.59 -10.93
C TYR A 313 -0.70 6.55 -11.20
N LEU A 314 -0.49 7.47 -12.13
CA LEU A 314 -1.49 8.35 -12.73
C LEU A 314 -1.65 8.02 -14.22
N SER A 315 -2.78 8.40 -14.80
CA SER A 315 -2.97 8.26 -16.26
C SER A 315 -2.19 9.34 -17.00
N GLU A 316 -1.70 9.02 -18.19
CA GLU A 316 -1.01 9.99 -19.03
C GLU A 316 -1.92 11.15 -19.47
N ASN A 317 -3.24 10.96 -19.45
CA ASN A 317 -4.19 12.05 -19.74
C ASN A 317 -4.17 13.16 -18.65
N GLN A 318 -3.71 12.87 -17.43
CA GLN A 318 -3.62 13.81 -16.31
C GLN A 318 -2.33 14.64 -16.34
N ILE A 319 -1.44 14.43 -17.33
CA ILE A 319 -0.19 15.19 -17.45
C ILE A 319 -0.48 16.69 -17.62
N GLY A 320 -1.55 17.04 -18.35
CA GLY A 320 -1.97 18.42 -18.54
C GLY A 320 -2.37 19.15 -17.25
N ASP A 321 -2.74 18.41 -16.20
CA ASP A 321 -3.16 18.98 -14.91
C ASP A 321 -1.96 19.39 -14.04
N ALA A 322 -0.77 18.87 -14.32
CA ALA A 322 0.40 19.02 -13.44
C ALA A 322 0.80 20.49 -13.22
N PRO A 323 0.92 21.36 -14.24
CA PRO A 323 1.26 22.76 -14.03
C PRO A 323 0.23 23.50 -13.15
N ALA A 324 -1.07 23.19 -13.31
CA ALA A 324 -2.13 23.80 -12.50
C ALA A 324 -2.04 23.37 -11.03
N ILE A 325 -1.88 22.07 -10.77
CA ILE A 325 -1.74 21.54 -9.41
C ILE A 325 -0.47 22.10 -8.74
N VAL A 326 0.68 22.06 -9.43
CA VAL A 326 1.94 22.58 -8.88
C VAL A 326 1.83 24.08 -8.61
N GLY A 327 1.26 24.85 -9.54
CA GLY A 327 1.06 26.29 -9.38
C GLY A 327 0.14 26.64 -8.21
N ALA A 328 -0.95 25.90 -8.00
CA ALA A 328 -1.85 26.12 -6.87
C ALA A 328 -1.18 25.74 -5.54
N LEU A 329 -0.51 24.59 -5.47
CA LEU A 329 0.13 24.13 -4.24
C LEU A 329 1.30 25.03 -3.82
N THR A 330 2.12 25.49 -4.76
CA THR A 330 3.29 26.35 -4.47
C THR A 330 2.91 27.78 -4.04
N ARG A 331 1.64 28.20 -4.20
CA ARG A 331 1.15 29.45 -3.58
C ARG A 331 0.86 29.31 -2.09
N LEU A 332 0.64 28.08 -1.60
CA LEU A 332 0.41 27.86 -0.18
C LEU A 332 1.73 28.07 0.58
N ARG A 333 1.67 28.83 1.67
CA ARG A 333 2.84 29.16 2.51
C ARG A 333 3.70 27.94 2.89
N GLY A 334 3.08 26.78 3.10
CA GLY A 334 3.78 25.54 3.47
C GLY A 334 4.58 24.85 2.34
N PHE A 335 4.49 25.37 1.11
CA PHE A 335 5.12 24.81 -0.10
C PHE A 335 5.83 25.85 -0.97
N ALA A 336 5.73 27.14 -0.65
CA ALA A 336 6.28 28.22 -1.47
C ALA A 336 7.78 28.10 -1.72
N HIS A 337 8.55 27.60 -0.73
CA HIS A 337 9.99 27.37 -0.86
C HIS A 337 10.36 26.37 -1.97
N LEU A 338 9.42 25.52 -2.40
CA LEU A 338 9.68 24.54 -3.46
C LEU A 338 9.84 25.17 -4.84
N GLY A 339 9.36 26.41 -5.03
CA GLY A 339 9.56 27.16 -6.27
C GLY A 339 11.04 27.40 -6.60
N GLU A 340 11.93 27.38 -5.61
CA GLU A 340 13.39 27.50 -5.81
C GLU A 340 14.02 26.20 -6.34
N HIS A 341 13.30 25.08 -6.24
CA HIS A 341 13.80 23.74 -6.56
C HIS A 341 13.11 23.10 -7.77
N MET A 342 12.16 23.79 -8.39
CA MET A 342 11.47 23.30 -9.58
C MET A 342 10.94 24.43 -10.47
N ASP A 343 10.85 24.16 -11.78
CA ASP A 343 10.07 25.02 -12.67
C ASP A 343 8.57 24.73 -12.47
N VAL A 344 7.89 25.64 -11.78
CA VAL A 344 6.45 25.58 -11.50
C VAL A 344 5.61 25.51 -12.78
N ARG A 345 6.08 26.12 -13.88
CA ARG A 345 5.37 26.13 -15.16
C ARG A 345 5.66 24.88 -16.00
N ARG A 346 6.80 24.22 -15.76
CA ARG A 346 7.23 23.02 -16.47
C ARG A 346 7.64 21.90 -15.51
N PRO A 347 6.68 21.25 -14.83
CA PRO A 347 6.96 20.12 -13.95
C PRO A 347 7.62 18.96 -14.72
N VAL A 348 8.48 18.18 -14.04
CA VAL A 348 9.18 17.03 -14.64
C VAL A 348 8.24 15.84 -14.74
N ILE A 349 7.88 15.48 -15.96
CA ILE A 349 6.96 14.36 -16.24
C ILE A 349 7.75 13.08 -16.52
N ARG A 350 7.54 12.05 -15.70
CA ARG A 350 8.14 10.72 -15.87
C ARG A 350 7.08 9.72 -16.32
N LYS A 351 7.21 9.23 -17.54
CA LYS A 351 6.29 8.24 -18.13
C LYS A 351 6.77 6.79 -17.96
N GLY A 352 5.86 5.84 -18.13
CA GLY A 352 6.15 4.41 -18.18
C GLY A 352 6.35 3.77 -16.81
N LYS A 353 6.76 2.49 -16.80
CA LYS A 353 6.81 1.65 -15.59
C LYS A 353 7.71 2.23 -14.49
N SER A 354 8.81 2.90 -14.83
CA SER A 354 9.70 3.57 -13.87
C SER A 354 9.21 4.95 -13.42
N GLY A 355 8.31 5.59 -14.18
CA GLY A 355 7.76 6.91 -13.91
C GLY A 355 6.46 6.92 -13.12
N HIS A 356 5.80 8.07 -13.03
CA HIS A 356 4.57 8.24 -12.24
C HIS A 356 3.31 8.23 -13.10
N PHE A 357 3.44 8.53 -14.40
CA PHE A 357 2.34 8.52 -15.38
C PHE A 357 2.48 7.29 -16.29
N CYS A 358 1.52 6.37 -16.23
CA CYS A 358 1.62 5.09 -16.95
C CYS A 358 0.24 4.45 -17.13
N ASP A 359 -0.37 4.62 -18.30
CA ASP A 359 -1.67 4.01 -18.61
C ASP A 359 -1.62 2.48 -18.54
N LYS A 360 -0.54 1.88 -19.02
CA LYS A 360 -0.32 0.42 -18.94
C LYS A 360 -0.32 -0.11 -17.50
N ALA A 361 0.09 0.70 -16.52
CA ALA A 361 0.07 0.29 -15.10
C ALA A 361 -1.30 0.47 -14.44
N LEU A 362 -2.24 1.15 -15.11
CA LEU A 362 -3.62 1.35 -14.68
C LEU A 362 -4.63 0.48 -15.45
N GLU A 363 -4.18 -0.28 -16.45
CA GLU A 363 -5.02 -1.20 -17.19
C GLU A 363 -5.63 -2.26 -16.25
N GLY A 364 -6.97 -2.37 -16.24
CA GLY A 364 -7.69 -3.26 -15.34
C GLY A 364 -7.73 -2.81 -13.86
N VAL A 365 -7.26 -1.59 -13.55
CA VAL A 365 -7.30 -1.02 -12.20
C VAL A 365 -8.33 0.10 -12.13
N SER A 366 -9.25 0.01 -11.16
CA SER A 366 -10.37 0.94 -11.03
C SER A 366 -9.95 2.34 -10.58
N HIS A 367 -8.81 2.50 -9.89
CA HIS A 367 -8.38 3.79 -9.33
C HIS A 367 -6.87 4.02 -9.46
N HIS A 368 -6.51 5.25 -9.83
CA HIS A 368 -5.14 5.74 -9.83
C HIS A 368 -4.69 6.21 -8.43
N ALA A 369 -3.44 6.67 -8.29
CA ALA A 369 -2.87 7.11 -7.02
C ALA A 369 -3.65 8.24 -6.31
N VAL A 370 -3.52 8.31 -4.98
CA VAL A 370 -4.10 9.37 -4.15
C VAL A 370 -3.28 10.65 -4.29
N ILE A 371 -3.89 11.68 -4.89
CA ILE A 371 -3.27 12.99 -5.18
C ILE A 371 -4.22 14.14 -4.82
N PRO A 372 -3.75 15.40 -4.78
CA PRO A 372 -4.63 16.55 -4.68
C PRO A 372 -5.59 16.62 -5.88
N ASN A 373 -6.83 17.02 -5.64
CA ASN A 373 -7.86 17.09 -6.66
C ASN A 373 -7.76 18.40 -7.47
N VAL A 374 -7.58 18.29 -8.78
CA VAL A 374 -7.48 19.44 -9.71
C VAL A 374 -8.77 20.27 -9.76
N ASN A 375 -9.92 19.69 -9.43
CA ASN A 375 -11.23 20.35 -9.58
C ASN A 375 -11.55 21.36 -8.44
N VAL A 376 -10.65 21.54 -7.47
CA VAL A 376 -10.87 22.41 -6.30
C VAL A 376 -9.71 23.38 -6.08
N LEU A 377 -8.89 23.62 -7.12
CA LEU A 377 -7.72 24.49 -7.01
C LEU A 377 -8.11 25.96 -6.87
N ASP A 378 -9.20 26.40 -7.50
CA ASP A 378 -9.64 27.81 -7.50
C ASP A 378 -10.12 28.30 -6.13
N ASP A 379 -10.62 27.40 -5.27
CA ASP A 379 -11.13 27.71 -3.94
C ASP A 379 -10.37 26.97 -2.81
N LEU A 380 -9.17 26.46 -3.12
CA LEU A 380 -8.35 25.63 -2.25
C LEU A 380 -8.13 26.25 -0.86
N GLU A 381 -7.69 27.50 -0.77
CA GLU A 381 -7.42 28.17 0.51
C GLU A 381 -8.65 28.22 1.43
N SER A 382 -9.82 28.49 0.85
CA SER A 382 -11.08 28.54 1.62
C SER A 382 -11.44 27.18 2.22
N ARG A 383 -11.14 26.09 1.51
CA ARG A 383 -11.37 24.71 1.95
C ARG A 383 -10.38 24.29 3.03
N LEU A 384 -9.12 24.73 2.93
CA LEU A 384 -8.08 24.44 3.94
C LEU A 384 -8.42 25.00 5.32
N GLY A 385 -9.12 26.13 5.39
CA GLY A 385 -9.60 26.72 6.65
C GLY A 385 -10.55 25.83 7.44
N ARG A 386 -11.23 24.87 6.78
CA ARG A 386 -12.23 23.98 7.39
C ARG A 386 -11.63 22.66 7.89
N LEU A 387 -10.35 22.41 7.62
CA LEU A 387 -9.72 21.14 7.95
C LEU A 387 -9.32 21.07 9.42
N SER A 388 -9.56 19.91 10.03
CA SER A 388 -8.95 19.51 11.30
C SER A 388 -7.43 19.37 11.17
N ASP A 389 -6.71 19.31 12.30
CA ASP A 389 -5.25 19.17 12.28
C ASP A 389 -4.78 17.87 11.61
N ASP A 390 -5.51 16.78 11.82
CA ASP A 390 -5.19 15.50 11.18
C ASP A 390 -5.45 15.54 9.67
N GLU A 391 -6.54 16.18 9.23
CA GLU A 391 -6.83 16.40 7.82
C GLU A 391 -5.76 17.28 7.16
N LYS A 392 -5.32 18.36 7.83
CA LYS A 392 -4.21 19.21 7.36
C LYS A 392 -2.92 18.42 7.23
N ARG A 393 -2.59 17.59 8.23
CA ARG A 393 -1.39 16.72 8.21
C ARG A 393 -1.43 15.73 7.04
N LEU A 394 -2.55 15.03 6.85
CA LEU A 394 -2.67 14.04 5.78
C LEU A 394 -2.67 14.71 4.39
N PHE A 395 -3.41 15.82 4.22
CA PHE A 395 -3.42 16.57 2.97
C PHE A 395 -2.01 17.08 2.63
N ALA A 396 -1.31 17.63 3.61
CA ALA A 396 0.06 18.11 3.45
C ALA A 396 1.05 16.98 3.05
N LEU A 397 0.85 15.76 3.56
CA LEU A 397 1.62 14.58 3.16
C LEU A 397 1.38 14.19 1.70
N ILE A 398 0.11 14.18 1.28
CA ILE A 398 -0.30 13.86 -0.10
C ILE A 398 0.25 14.91 -1.08
N CYS A 399 0.17 16.20 -0.73
CA CYS A 399 0.73 17.29 -1.53
C CYS A 399 2.25 17.15 -1.72
N ARG A 400 3.01 16.84 -0.66
CA ARG A 400 4.48 16.63 -0.75
C ARG A 400 4.82 15.48 -1.68
N SER A 401 4.04 14.40 -1.61
CA SER A 401 4.21 13.23 -2.49
C SER A 401 4.00 13.60 -3.95
N TYR A 402 2.93 14.35 -4.25
CA TYR A 402 2.65 14.81 -5.61
C TYR A 402 3.73 15.76 -6.14
N LEU A 403 4.09 16.79 -5.36
CA LEU A 403 5.13 17.74 -5.73
C LEU A 403 6.46 17.02 -5.99
N ALA A 404 6.89 16.14 -5.08
CA ALA A 404 8.09 15.34 -5.25
C ALA A 404 8.08 14.51 -6.54
N ALA A 405 6.96 13.89 -6.90
CA ALA A 405 6.82 13.07 -8.11
C ALA A 405 7.09 13.86 -9.41
N VAL A 406 6.81 15.17 -9.41
CA VAL A 406 6.99 16.06 -10.56
C VAL A 406 8.15 17.06 -10.40
N MET A 407 8.99 16.89 -9.38
CA MET A 407 10.24 17.63 -9.18
C MET A 407 11.43 16.93 -9.88
N PRO A 408 12.57 17.62 -10.10
CA PRO A 408 13.82 17.01 -10.56
C PRO A 408 14.33 15.90 -9.63
N ASP A 409 15.22 15.05 -10.15
CA ASP A 409 15.89 14.02 -9.35
C ASP A 409 16.77 14.65 -8.26
N TYR A 410 16.98 13.93 -7.16
CA TYR A 410 18.03 14.27 -6.20
C TYR A 410 19.38 13.87 -6.82
N GLU A 411 20.27 14.83 -7.02
CA GLU A 411 21.60 14.62 -7.56
C GLU A 411 22.62 14.81 -6.45
N TYR A 412 23.53 13.86 -6.29
CA TYR A 412 24.57 13.91 -5.25
C TYR A 412 25.87 13.30 -5.74
N ARG A 413 26.98 13.81 -5.23
CA ARG A 413 28.29 13.21 -5.40
C ARG A 413 28.54 12.26 -4.25
N GLN A 414 28.82 11.00 -4.54
CA GLN A 414 29.22 10.00 -3.57
C GLN A 414 30.71 9.75 -3.68
N THR A 415 31.43 9.90 -2.57
CA THR A 415 32.85 9.56 -2.47
C THR A 415 32.97 8.29 -1.62
N GLY A 416 33.42 7.19 -2.21
CA GLY A 416 33.80 5.98 -1.50
C GLY A 416 35.29 5.98 -1.20
N VAL A 417 35.67 5.65 0.02
CA VAL A 417 37.07 5.61 0.46
C VAL A 417 37.34 4.26 1.09
N THR A 418 38.42 3.61 0.69
CA THR A 418 38.90 2.40 1.37
C THR A 418 40.39 2.47 1.64
N MET A 419 40.83 1.91 2.76
CA MET A 419 42.25 1.74 3.07
C MET A 419 42.52 0.33 3.60
N PRO A 420 43.46 -0.42 3.01
CA PRO A 420 43.91 -1.69 3.55
C PRO A 420 44.82 -1.47 4.77
N VAL A 421 44.55 -2.20 5.85
CA VAL A 421 45.36 -2.25 7.06
C VAL A 421 45.87 -3.69 7.24
N PRO A 422 47.19 -3.93 7.15
CA PRO A 422 47.76 -5.24 7.47
C PRO A 422 47.56 -5.55 8.95
N VAL A 423 46.97 -6.70 9.26
CA VAL A 423 46.78 -7.16 10.64
C VAL A 423 47.71 -8.35 10.88
N PRO A 424 48.60 -8.29 11.88
CA PRO A 424 49.45 -9.42 12.21
C PRO A 424 48.60 -10.66 12.54
N PRO A 425 48.98 -11.86 12.06
CA PRO A 425 48.29 -13.08 12.45
C PRO A 425 48.49 -13.35 13.95
N PRO A 426 47.62 -14.15 14.59
CA PRO A 426 47.83 -14.60 15.96
C PRO A 426 49.20 -15.27 16.13
N GLU A 427 49.81 -15.17 17.32
CA GLU A 427 51.07 -15.85 17.62
C GLU A 427 51.00 -17.34 17.27
N GLY A 428 51.94 -17.81 16.43
CA GLY A 428 52.03 -19.21 15.97
C GLY A 428 51.36 -19.52 14.63
N ALA A 429 50.64 -18.58 14.01
CA ALA A 429 50.05 -18.76 12.68
C ALA A 429 51.00 -18.29 11.55
N ARG A 430 50.96 -18.98 10.39
CA ARG A 430 51.77 -18.64 9.21
C ARG A 430 51.40 -17.25 8.68
N THR A 431 52.40 -16.43 8.39
CA THR A 431 52.29 -15.07 7.83
C THR A 431 51.97 -15.05 6.33
N GLU A 432 52.28 -16.13 5.60
CA GLU A 432 52.00 -16.24 4.16
C GLU A 432 50.49 -16.34 3.89
N GLY A 433 49.93 -15.31 3.26
CA GLY A 433 48.53 -15.27 2.81
C GLY A 433 47.56 -14.47 3.68
N ALA A 434 48.01 -13.81 4.75
CA ALA A 434 47.17 -12.94 5.56
C ALA A 434 46.69 -11.72 4.74
N LYS A 435 45.38 -11.62 4.51
CA LYS A 435 44.78 -10.51 3.76
C LYS A 435 44.61 -9.28 4.65
N PRO A 436 44.98 -8.07 4.19
CA PRO A 436 44.68 -6.83 4.89
C PRO A 436 43.19 -6.66 5.15
N VAL A 437 42.84 -6.05 6.28
CA VAL A 437 41.45 -5.65 6.57
C VAL A 437 41.17 -4.29 5.95
N ALA A 438 39.98 -4.12 5.37
CA ALA A 438 39.62 -2.86 4.73
C ALA A 438 38.86 -1.96 5.71
N PHE A 439 39.41 -0.78 5.99
CA PHE A 439 38.66 0.34 6.57
C PHE A 439 37.94 1.08 5.44
N ARG A 440 36.70 1.51 5.68
CA ARG A 440 35.83 2.14 4.67
C ARG A 440 35.17 3.41 5.19
N ALA A 441 34.97 4.38 4.31
CA ALA A 441 34.11 5.53 4.54
C ALA A 441 33.33 5.86 3.27
N VAL A 442 32.12 6.39 3.44
CA VAL A 442 31.32 6.93 2.33
C VAL A 442 30.91 8.35 2.68
N GLY A 443 31.19 9.28 1.78
CA GLY A 443 30.76 10.66 1.84
C GLY A 443 29.68 10.94 0.80
N ARG A 444 28.71 11.79 1.14
CA ARG A 444 27.72 12.28 0.18
C ARG A 444 27.61 13.79 0.25
N ILE A 445 27.69 14.44 -0.91
CA ILE A 445 27.50 15.88 -1.06
C ILE A 445 26.32 16.11 -2.00
N PRO A 446 25.21 16.71 -1.52
CA PRO A 446 24.11 17.14 -2.38
C PRO A 446 24.60 18.10 -3.47
N LEU A 447 24.29 17.80 -4.74
CA LEU A 447 24.52 18.69 -5.87
C LEU A 447 23.23 19.43 -6.24
N LYS A 448 22.11 18.71 -6.25
CA LYS A 448 20.76 19.25 -6.41
C LYS A 448 19.81 18.52 -5.49
N LEU A 449 19.10 19.25 -4.62
CA LEU A 449 18.12 18.65 -3.72
C LEU A 449 16.97 17.98 -4.49
N GLY A 450 16.50 18.58 -5.58
CA GLY A 450 15.38 18.08 -6.37
C GLY A 450 14.19 17.75 -5.47
N TRP A 451 13.59 16.59 -5.68
CA TRP A 451 12.43 16.12 -4.92
C TRP A 451 12.66 16.03 -3.40
N LYS A 452 13.91 15.89 -2.92
CA LYS A 452 14.18 15.84 -1.48
C LYS A 452 13.76 17.14 -0.78
N ALA A 453 13.77 18.29 -1.46
CA ALA A 453 13.32 19.55 -0.87
C ALA A 453 11.83 19.56 -0.48
N ALA A 454 11.00 18.68 -1.06
CA ALA A 454 9.60 18.49 -0.67
C ALA A 454 9.44 17.91 0.75
N PHE A 455 10.50 17.28 1.27
CA PHE A 455 10.53 16.66 2.59
C PHE A 455 11.55 17.44 3.44
N GLY A 456 11.19 17.82 4.67
CA GLY A 456 12.13 18.51 5.55
C GLY A 456 13.37 17.64 5.85
N SER A 457 14.46 18.23 6.31
CA SER A 457 15.70 17.52 6.68
C SER A 457 15.42 16.33 7.61
N ALA A 458 14.61 16.52 8.66
CA ALA A 458 14.20 15.46 9.59
C ALA A 458 13.37 14.33 8.94
N GLU A 459 12.62 14.59 7.87
CA GLU A 459 11.82 13.58 7.18
C GLU A 459 12.62 12.75 6.17
N THR A 460 13.81 13.23 5.80
CA THR A 460 14.68 12.61 4.80
C THR A 460 15.47 11.46 5.43
N GLU A 461 15.87 11.60 6.69
CA GLU A 461 16.56 10.57 7.49
C GLU A 461 15.65 9.35 7.78
N ASP A 462 14.39 9.58 8.17
CA ASP A 462 13.39 8.52 8.44
C ASP A 462 13.02 7.68 7.20
N ARG A 463 13.12 8.26 5.99
CA ARG A 463 12.78 7.58 4.72
C ARG A 463 13.93 6.77 4.12
N SER A 464 15.14 6.88 4.66
CA SER A 464 16.29 6.04 4.30
C SER A 464 16.08 4.55 4.62
N GLY A 465 15.00 4.24 5.35
CA GLY A 465 14.39 2.91 5.40
C GLY A 465 15.35 1.82 5.85
N GLY A 466 15.66 1.77 7.15
CA GLY A 466 16.18 0.56 7.81
C GLY A 466 17.42 -0.08 7.17
N LYS A 467 18.19 0.66 6.36
CA LYS A 467 19.56 0.27 6.10
C LYS A 467 20.28 0.33 7.45
N PRO A 468 21.08 -0.67 7.82
CA PRO A 468 21.90 -0.60 9.01
C PRO A 468 22.64 0.74 9.04
N GLU A 469 22.93 1.26 10.23
CA GLU A 469 23.79 2.44 10.49
C GLU A 469 25.23 2.30 9.92
N GLU A 470 25.47 1.37 9.00
CA GLU A 470 26.76 0.99 8.42
C GLU A 470 27.43 2.13 7.63
N GLU A 471 26.68 3.15 7.19
CA GLU A 471 27.24 4.32 6.50
C GLU A 471 26.53 5.60 6.97
N ALA A 472 26.95 6.13 8.12
CA ALA A 472 26.55 7.48 8.52
C ALA A 472 26.90 8.46 7.37
N GLU A 473 25.90 9.21 6.89
CA GLU A 473 26.11 10.25 5.88
C GLU A 473 27.01 11.34 6.49
N GLN A 474 28.32 11.21 6.27
CA GLN A 474 29.29 12.24 6.58
C GLN A 474 29.63 13.04 5.34
N THR A 475 30.06 14.28 5.54
CA THR A 475 30.80 15.02 4.52
C THR A 475 32.26 14.61 4.63
N LEU A 476 32.88 14.31 3.49
CA LEU A 476 34.31 14.03 3.43
C LEU A 476 35.04 15.28 2.92
N PRO A 477 36.27 15.56 3.38
CA PRO A 477 37.11 16.58 2.77
C PRO A 477 37.41 16.22 1.30
N PRO A 478 37.98 17.14 0.50
CA PRO A 478 38.55 16.79 -0.79
C PRO A 478 39.64 15.72 -0.62
N LEU A 479 39.55 14.64 -1.39
CA LEU A 479 40.48 13.50 -1.33
C LEU A 479 41.00 13.18 -2.72
N ARG A 480 42.27 12.79 -2.83
CA ARG A 480 42.85 12.24 -4.06
C ARG A 480 43.07 10.74 -3.94
N ASP A 481 42.83 10.02 -5.03
CA ASP A 481 43.19 8.61 -5.09
C ASP A 481 44.70 8.43 -4.90
N GLY A 482 45.08 7.49 -4.05
CA GLY A 482 46.46 7.23 -3.65
C GLY A 482 47.03 8.17 -2.59
N GLU A 483 46.30 9.20 -2.11
CA GLU A 483 46.84 10.09 -1.09
C GLU A 483 47.07 9.34 0.24
N PRO A 484 48.16 9.66 0.97
CA PRO A 484 48.43 9.02 2.24
C PRO A 484 47.49 9.56 3.33
N ALA A 485 46.87 8.66 4.08
CA ALA A 485 46.17 8.96 5.32
C ALA A 485 46.83 8.26 6.51
N THR A 486 46.74 8.87 7.69
CA THR A 486 47.13 8.23 8.95
C THR A 486 45.90 7.97 9.80
N LEU A 487 45.66 6.71 10.17
CA LEU A 487 44.63 6.34 11.14
C LEU A 487 45.09 6.65 12.55
N THR A 488 44.20 7.24 13.35
CA THR A 488 44.43 7.59 14.76
C THR A 488 43.17 7.33 15.58
N ASP A 489 43.32 7.15 16.90
CA ASP A 489 42.21 6.93 17.84
C ASP A 489 41.29 5.77 17.41
N PRO A 490 41.82 4.57 17.11
CA PRO A 490 40.98 3.42 16.78
C PRO A 490 40.18 2.97 18.00
N LYS A 491 38.87 2.86 17.84
CA LYS A 491 37.90 2.45 18.86
C LYS A 491 37.22 1.16 18.44
N VAL A 492 37.24 0.19 19.33
CA VAL A 492 36.41 -1.01 19.22
C VAL A 492 35.02 -0.68 19.73
N GLU A 493 34.05 -0.66 18.83
CA GLU A 493 32.64 -0.47 19.15
C GLU A 493 31.98 -1.84 19.34
N ALA A 494 31.57 -2.13 20.58
CA ALA A 494 30.74 -3.28 20.87
C ALA A 494 29.29 -3.00 20.44
N LYS A 495 28.80 -3.81 19.52
CA LYS A 495 27.42 -3.78 19.03
C LYS A 495 26.73 -5.10 19.34
N ARG A 496 25.41 -5.05 19.29
CA ARG A 496 24.56 -6.22 19.55
C ARG A 496 23.48 -6.30 18.51
N THR A 497 23.27 -7.49 17.95
CA THR A 497 22.18 -7.70 16.99
C THR A 497 20.83 -7.45 17.66
N GLN A 498 19.89 -6.84 16.95
CA GLN A 498 18.55 -6.57 17.47
C GLN A 498 17.54 -7.50 16.83
N ALA A 499 16.55 -7.92 17.62
CA ALA A 499 15.39 -8.63 17.11
C ALA A 499 14.64 -7.75 16.11
N PRO A 500 13.95 -8.34 15.11
CA PRO A 500 13.15 -7.58 14.17
C PRO A 500 12.05 -6.81 14.90
N PRO A 501 11.69 -5.60 14.46
CA PRO A 501 10.67 -4.81 15.13
C PRO A 501 9.30 -5.47 14.99
N ARG A 502 8.47 -5.33 16.02
CA ARG A 502 7.04 -5.69 15.94
C ARG A 502 6.34 -4.91 14.83
N TYR A 503 5.20 -5.42 14.37
CA TYR A 503 4.34 -4.67 13.47
C TYR A 503 3.58 -3.58 14.23
N ASN A 504 3.34 -2.42 13.60
CA ASN A 504 2.21 -1.56 13.92
C ASN A 504 1.12 -1.82 12.87
N GLU A 505 -0.07 -1.23 13.00
CA GLU A 505 -1.15 -1.48 12.02
C GLU A 505 -0.76 -1.12 10.58
N GLY A 506 0.01 -0.04 10.38
CA GLY A 506 0.49 0.36 9.06
C GLY A 506 1.52 -0.62 8.46
N THR A 507 2.48 -1.10 9.26
CA THR A 507 3.46 -2.10 8.79
C THR A 507 2.86 -3.50 8.68
N LEU A 508 1.79 -3.81 9.41
CA LEU A 508 1.01 -5.03 9.20
C LEU A 508 0.22 -4.96 7.88
N VAL A 509 -0.40 -3.82 7.54
CA VAL A 509 -1.03 -3.64 6.22
C VAL A 509 -0.03 -3.85 5.08
N ASP A 510 1.19 -3.34 5.23
CA ASP A 510 2.29 -3.56 4.28
C ASP A 510 2.69 -5.05 4.21
N ALA A 511 2.74 -5.75 5.36
CA ALA A 511 2.99 -7.19 5.40
C ALA A 511 1.86 -8.00 4.73
N MET A 512 0.60 -7.61 4.92
CA MET A 512 -0.56 -8.22 4.26
C MET A 512 -0.50 -8.01 2.74
N GLN A 513 -0.12 -6.82 2.27
CA GLN A 513 0.09 -6.54 0.84
C GLN A 513 1.24 -7.37 0.24
N ASN A 514 2.24 -7.66 1.06
CA ASN A 514 3.41 -8.44 0.68
C ASN A 514 3.37 -9.86 1.26
N ALA A 515 2.19 -10.42 1.47
CA ALA A 515 2.01 -11.73 2.10
C ALA A 515 2.67 -12.88 1.31
N TRP A 516 2.95 -12.65 0.02
CA TRP A 516 3.77 -13.53 -0.82
C TRP A 516 5.15 -13.83 -0.23
N ARG A 517 5.70 -12.97 0.63
CA ARG A 517 6.98 -13.23 1.33
C ARG A 517 6.94 -14.38 2.33
N PHE A 518 5.74 -14.79 2.72
CA PHE A 518 5.51 -15.90 3.65
C PHE A 518 5.11 -17.19 2.92
N VAL A 519 5.13 -17.19 1.59
CA VAL A 519 4.75 -18.33 0.75
C VAL A 519 6.01 -18.94 0.14
N GLU A 520 6.21 -20.24 0.37
CA GLU A 520 7.37 -20.98 -0.15
C GLU A 520 7.19 -21.38 -1.62
N ASP A 521 5.98 -21.83 -1.99
CA ASP A 521 5.68 -22.25 -3.36
C ASP A 521 5.83 -21.06 -4.35
N PRO A 522 6.71 -21.17 -5.37
CA PRO A 522 6.96 -20.06 -6.28
C PRO A 522 5.73 -19.61 -7.08
N ALA A 523 4.87 -20.53 -7.51
CA ALA A 523 3.69 -20.21 -8.32
C ALA A 523 2.63 -19.48 -7.48
N LEU A 524 2.37 -19.95 -6.25
CA LEU A 524 1.47 -19.28 -5.31
C LEU A 524 2.03 -17.91 -4.91
N ARG A 525 3.36 -17.81 -4.69
CA ARG A 525 4.03 -16.54 -4.38
C ARG A 525 3.83 -15.51 -5.50
N ASP A 526 4.07 -15.90 -6.74
CA ASP A 526 3.95 -15.00 -7.88
C ASP A 526 2.50 -14.57 -8.10
N ARG A 527 1.54 -15.50 -8.00
CA ARG A 527 0.12 -15.15 -8.08
C ARG A 527 -0.32 -14.21 -6.96
N LEU A 528 0.15 -14.42 -5.72
CA LEU A 528 -0.19 -13.56 -4.59
C LEU A 528 0.43 -12.17 -4.72
N LYS A 529 1.60 -12.07 -5.37
CA LYS A 529 2.23 -10.79 -5.72
C LYS A 529 1.38 -10.02 -6.72
N GLU A 530 0.81 -10.69 -7.72
CA GLU A 530 -0.15 -10.11 -8.68
C GLU A 530 -1.46 -9.70 -8.00
N ALA A 531 -1.97 -10.50 -7.07
CA ALA A 531 -3.15 -10.19 -6.23
C ALA A 531 -2.90 -9.06 -5.21
N LYS A 532 -1.66 -8.55 -5.11
CA LYS A 532 -1.24 -7.57 -4.10
C LYS A 532 -1.46 -8.06 -2.66
N GLY A 533 -1.23 -9.34 -2.41
CA GLY A 533 -1.28 -9.95 -1.07
C GLY A 533 -2.66 -10.43 -0.65
N ILE A 534 -2.90 -10.44 0.68
CA ILE A 534 -4.17 -10.87 1.27
C ILE A 534 -5.04 -9.67 1.65
N GLY A 535 -6.35 -9.79 1.40
CA GLY A 535 -7.33 -8.72 1.59
C GLY A 535 -7.16 -7.56 0.61
N THR A 536 -8.25 -6.85 0.32
CA THR A 536 -8.22 -5.65 -0.52
C THR A 536 -7.88 -4.43 0.35
N PRO A 537 -7.39 -3.31 -0.22
CA PRO A 537 -7.09 -2.10 0.56
C PRO A 537 -8.24 -1.65 1.48
N ALA A 538 -9.49 -1.87 1.07
CA ALA A 538 -10.67 -1.51 1.84
C ALA A 538 -10.97 -2.44 3.03
N THR A 539 -10.49 -3.69 3.03
CA THR A 539 -10.86 -4.69 4.06
C THR A 539 -9.79 -4.95 5.11
N ARG A 540 -8.52 -4.62 4.84
CA ARG A 540 -7.40 -4.95 5.74
C ARG A 540 -7.55 -4.36 7.13
N ALA A 541 -8.01 -3.11 7.22
CA ALA A 541 -8.19 -2.44 8.50
C ALA A 541 -9.31 -3.10 9.35
N GLU A 542 -10.42 -3.50 8.73
CA GLU A 542 -11.50 -4.22 9.40
C GLU A 542 -11.07 -5.63 9.84
N VAL A 543 -10.21 -6.31 9.07
CA VAL A 543 -9.61 -7.59 9.49
C VAL A 543 -8.81 -7.44 10.79
N ILE A 544 -7.92 -6.43 10.86
CA ILE A 544 -7.09 -6.16 12.04
C ILE A 544 -7.98 -5.82 13.24
N LYS A 545 -8.94 -4.91 13.06
CA LYS A 545 -9.91 -4.53 14.08
C LYS A 545 -10.73 -5.72 14.58
N GLY A 546 -11.13 -6.63 13.68
CA GLY A 546 -11.83 -7.85 14.02
C GLY A 546 -10.99 -8.79 14.89
N LEU A 547 -9.71 -8.97 14.57
CA LEU A 547 -8.79 -9.76 15.40
C LEU A 547 -8.60 -9.16 16.81
N ARG A 548 -8.54 -7.82 16.90
CA ARG A 548 -8.49 -7.13 18.19
C ARG A 548 -9.79 -7.26 18.97
N LYS A 549 -10.94 -7.15 18.32
CA LYS A 549 -12.27 -7.34 18.93
C LYS A 549 -12.44 -8.74 19.51
N GLN A 550 -11.83 -9.75 18.87
CA GLN A 550 -11.81 -11.15 19.32
C GLN A 550 -10.74 -11.42 20.39
N ASN A 551 -10.03 -10.40 20.87
CA ASN A 551 -8.90 -10.51 21.80
C ASN A 551 -7.80 -11.49 21.35
N LEU A 552 -7.58 -11.61 20.04
CA LEU A 552 -6.48 -12.40 19.46
C LEU A 552 -5.24 -11.51 19.23
N LEU A 553 -5.44 -10.22 19.04
CA LEU A 553 -4.39 -9.21 18.97
C LEU A 553 -4.59 -8.12 20.02
N GLY A 554 -3.52 -7.82 20.76
CA GLY A 554 -3.40 -6.71 21.68
C GLY A 554 -2.62 -5.54 21.08
N ALA A 555 -2.33 -4.54 21.92
CA ALA A 555 -1.44 -3.45 21.58
C ALA A 555 -0.50 -3.13 22.74
N ASP A 556 0.76 -2.86 22.43
CA ASP A 556 1.77 -2.29 23.32
C ASP A 556 2.28 -0.99 22.69
N GLY A 557 1.78 0.15 23.19
CA GLY A 557 1.99 1.43 22.51
C GLY A 557 1.43 1.42 21.09
N LYS A 558 2.29 1.69 20.11
CA LYS A 558 1.97 1.63 18.68
C LYS A 558 2.10 0.23 18.09
N TRP A 559 2.64 -0.73 18.83
CA TRP A 559 2.95 -2.07 18.35
C TRP A 559 1.77 -3.03 18.55
N LEU A 560 1.56 -3.91 17.59
CA LEU A 560 0.65 -5.04 17.67
C LEU A 560 1.39 -6.22 18.29
N VAL A 561 0.71 -6.89 19.23
CA VAL A 561 1.21 -8.08 19.92
C VAL A 561 0.14 -9.17 19.86
N PRO A 562 0.48 -10.44 19.62
CA PRO A 562 -0.49 -11.51 19.78
C PRO A 562 -0.80 -11.68 21.26
N THR A 563 -2.07 -11.90 21.60
CA THR A 563 -2.44 -12.29 22.97
C THR A 563 -2.07 -13.75 23.22
N PRO A 564 -2.07 -14.24 24.47
CA PRO A 564 -1.91 -15.67 24.75
C PRO A 564 -2.91 -16.52 23.97
N ALA A 565 -4.17 -16.07 23.89
CA ALA A 565 -5.21 -16.71 23.09
C ALA A 565 -4.90 -16.69 21.58
N GLY A 566 -4.39 -15.58 21.06
CA GLY A 566 -3.99 -15.46 19.65
C GLY A 566 -2.84 -16.40 19.28
N LEU A 567 -1.84 -16.51 20.16
CA LEU A 567 -0.71 -17.42 19.94
C LEU A 567 -1.14 -18.89 20.04
N HIS A 568 -1.92 -19.24 21.06
CA HIS A 568 -2.46 -20.58 21.23
C HIS A 568 -3.30 -20.99 20.02
N LEU A 569 -4.22 -20.11 19.56
CA LEU A 569 -5.02 -20.38 18.36
C LEU A 569 -4.13 -20.62 17.14
N PHE A 570 -3.12 -19.77 16.94
CA PHE A 570 -2.18 -19.93 15.83
C PHE A 570 -1.45 -21.28 15.89
N GLU A 571 -0.95 -21.69 17.05
CA GLU A 571 -0.26 -22.97 17.23
C GLU A 571 -1.18 -24.16 16.97
N THR A 572 -2.41 -24.13 17.50
CA THR A 572 -3.44 -25.16 17.24
C THR A 572 -3.75 -25.27 15.75
N LEU A 573 -4.00 -24.14 15.09
CA LEU A 573 -4.32 -24.13 13.66
C LEU A 573 -3.11 -24.55 12.81
N ARG A 574 -1.90 -24.10 13.15
CA ARG A 574 -0.68 -24.51 12.45
C ARG A 574 -0.44 -26.02 12.54
N ALA A 575 -0.76 -26.65 13.66
CA ALA A 575 -0.60 -28.10 13.83
C ALA A 575 -1.71 -28.90 13.14
N ALA A 576 -2.97 -28.49 13.30
CA ALA A 576 -4.12 -29.27 12.85
C ALA A 576 -4.56 -28.97 11.41
N ALA A 577 -4.39 -27.73 10.97
CA ALA A 577 -4.90 -27.21 9.70
C ALA A 577 -3.98 -26.11 9.12
N PRO A 578 -2.74 -26.45 8.70
CA PRO A 578 -1.74 -25.47 8.29
C PRO A 578 -2.21 -24.51 7.17
N THR A 579 -3.06 -24.99 6.26
CA THR A 579 -3.63 -24.20 5.16
C THR A 579 -4.46 -22.99 5.64
N LEU A 580 -4.95 -23.00 6.89
CA LEU A 580 -5.66 -21.86 7.48
C LEU A 580 -4.75 -20.71 7.87
N VAL A 581 -3.49 -20.97 8.21
CA VAL A 581 -2.52 -19.95 8.62
C VAL A 581 -1.59 -19.54 7.47
N ASP A 582 -1.58 -20.28 6.37
CA ASP A 582 -0.81 -19.99 5.17
C ASP A 582 -1.53 -18.98 4.24
N PRO A 583 -0.92 -17.81 3.94
CA PRO A 583 -1.48 -16.89 2.94
C PRO A 583 -1.52 -17.46 1.50
N GLY A 584 -0.79 -18.53 1.20
CA GLY A 584 -0.82 -19.26 -0.07
C GLY A 584 -2.21 -19.77 -0.45
N THR A 585 -3.07 -20.08 0.52
CA THR A 585 -4.47 -20.46 0.29
C THR A 585 -5.25 -19.36 -0.45
N THR A 586 -4.97 -18.08 -0.16
CA THR A 586 -5.59 -16.98 -0.91
C THR A 586 -5.13 -17.00 -2.37
N ALA A 587 -3.85 -17.24 -2.63
CA ALA A 587 -3.32 -17.34 -4.00
C ALA A 587 -4.01 -18.45 -4.79
N LEU A 588 -4.14 -19.64 -4.19
CA LEU A 588 -4.82 -20.78 -4.79
C LEU A 588 -6.26 -20.47 -5.19
N TRP A 589 -6.99 -19.76 -4.33
CA TRP A 589 -8.36 -19.34 -4.63
C TRP A 589 -8.38 -18.35 -5.79
N GLU A 590 -7.49 -17.36 -5.78
CA GLU A 590 -7.42 -16.39 -6.87
C GLU A 590 -7.09 -17.06 -8.22
N MET A 591 -6.25 -18.10 -8.26
CA MET A 591 -6.00 -18.91 -9.48
C MET A 591 -7.28 -19.59 -9.98
N LYS A 592 -8.04 -20.24 -9.08
CA LYS A 592 -9.31 -20.88 -9.42
C LYS A 592 -10.34 -19.88 -9.94
N LEU A 593 -10.37 -18.68 -9.38
CA LEU A 593 -11.25 -17.61 -9.86
C LEU A 593 -10.82 -17.10 -11.24
N ASP A 594 -9.52 -17.05 -11.53
CA ASP A 594 -9.04 -16.72 -12.88
C ASP A 594 -9.38 -17.80 -13.91
N GLU A 595 -9.41 -19.08 -13.49
CA GLU A 595 -9.90 -20.16 -14.33
C GLU A 595 -11.37 -19.97 -14.71
N VAL A 596 -12.21 -19.46 -13.80
CA VAL A 596 -13.60 -19.06 -14.12
C VAL A 596 -13.63 -17.92 -15.13
N VAL A 597 -12.82 -16.86 -14.91
CA VAL A 597 -12.76 -15.71 -15.84
C VAL A 597 -12.30 -16.14 -17.24
N THR A 598 -11.39 -17.11 -17.33
CA THR A 598 -10.85 -17.64 -18.60
C THR A 598 -11.68 -18.76 -19.21
N GLY A 599 -12.79 -19.18 -18.56
CA GLY A 599 -13.64 -20.27 -19.02
C GLY A 599 -13.01 -21.67 -18.89
N ARG A 600 -11.92 -21.80 -18.12
CA ARG A 600 -11.25 -23.08 -17.84
C ARG A 600 -11.87 -23.85 -16.68
N ALA A 601 -12.67 -23.19 -15.84
CA ALA A 601 -13.41 -23.82 -14.76
C ALA A 601 -14.85 -23.29 -14.68
N ASP A 602 -15.79 -24.16 -14.31
CA ASP A 602 -17.14 -23.75 -13.94
C ASP A 602 -17.14 -23.18 -12.52
N PHE A 603 -17.86 -22.06 -12.33
CA PHE A 603 -17.86 -21.34 -11.07
C PHE A 603 -18.52 -22.14 -9.92
N ARG A 604 -19.50 -23.00 -10.21
CA ARG A 604 -20.10 -23.89 -9.20
C ARG A 604 -19.11 -24.98 -8.81
N GLY A 605 -18.38 -25.53 -9.77
CA GLY A 605 -17.29 -26.47 -9.51
C GLY A 605 -16.22 -25.89 -8.56
N VAL A 606 -15.88 -24.60 -8.70
CA VAL A 606 -14.97 -23.91 -7.77
C VAL A 606 -15.59 -23.78 -6.37
N ILE A 607 -16.86 -23.41 -6.26
CA ILE A 607 -17.58 -23.34 -4.97
C ILE A 607 -17.60 -24.71 -4.28
N ASP A 608 -17.93 -25.78 -5.01
CA ASP A 608 -18.01 -27.14 -4.48
C ASP A 608 -16.65 -27.65 -4.02
N ALA A 609 -15.58 -27.37 -4.78
CA ALA A 609 -14.21 -27.73 -4.39
C ALA A 609 -13.79 -27.04 -3.08
N ILE A 610 -14.13 -25.76 -2.92
CA ILE A 610 -13.82 -25.00 -1.69
C ILE A 610 -14.67 -25.51 -0.52
N ALA A 611 -15.93 -25.85 -0.76
CA ALA A 611 -16.80 -26.42 0.27
C ALA A 611 -16.29 -27.80 0.75
N GLY A 612 -15.80 -28.64 -0.18
CA GLY A 612 -15.17 -29.91 0.17
C GLY A 612 -13.90 -29.73 1.00
N GLU A 613 -13.10 -28.69 0.72
CA GLU A 613 -11.95 -28.36 1.56
C GLU A 613 -12.37 -27.85 2.95
N ALA A 614 -13.43 -27.04 3.04
CA ALA A 614 -13.98 -26.63 4.32
C ALA A 614 -14.42 -27.85 5.15
N ASP A 615 -15.07 -28.84 4.54
CA ASP A 615 -15.50 -30.06 5.21
C ASP A 615 -14.32 -30.88 5.79
N ARG A 616 -13.24 -31.04 5.02
CA ARG A 616 -12.01 -31.67 5.53
C ARG A 616 -11.43 -30.92 6.74
N LEU A 617 -11.40 -29.60 6.67
CA LEU A 617 -10.89 -28.74 7.74
C LEU A 617 -11.80 -28.78 8.97
N ILE A 618 -13.11 -28.96 8.81
CA ILE A 618 -14.02 -29.24 9.93
C ILE A 618 -13.60 -30.53 10.64
N GLY A 619 -13.34 -31.60 9.89
CA GLY A 619 -12.83 -32.86 10.44
C GLY A 619 -11.52 -32.70 11.22
N ALA A 620 -10.57 -31.94 10.66
CA ALA A 620 -9.30 -31.66 11.32
C ALA A 620 -9.47 -30.89 12.65
N LEU A 621 -10.33 -29.87 12.66
CA LEU A 621 -10.62 -29.09 13.87
C LEU A 621 -11.36 -29.90 14.93
N LEU A 622 -12.28 -30.78 14.52
CA LEU A 622 -12.99 -31.69 15.41
C LEU A 622 -12.04 -32.64 16.16
N GLY A 623 -10.88 -32.98 15.58
CA GLY A 623 -9.81 -33.72 16.25
C GLY A 623 -9.13 -32.95 17.39
N GLN A 624 -9.33 -31.64 17.50
CA GLN A 624 -8.68 -30.77 18.49
C GLN A 624 -9.57 -30.45 19.71
N ARG A 625 -10.63 -31.24 19.98
CA ARG A 625 -11.55 -31.05 21.13
C ARG A 625 -10.86 -31.01 22.51
N GLY A 626 -9.64 -31.53 22.63
CA GLY A 626 -8.84 -31.46 23.86
C GLY A 626 -8.10 -30.13 24.07
N THR A 627 -8.01 -29.29 23.04
CA THR A 627 -7.28 -28.03 23.06
C THR A 627 -8.26 -26.90 23.36
N MET A 628 -8.45 -26.62 24.65
CA MET A 628 -9.38 -25.57 25.10
C MET A 628 -8.71 -24.20 25.09
N LEU A 629 -9.39 -23.24 24.46
CA LEU A 629 -8.95 -21.87 24.28
C LEU A 629 -9.85 -20.92 25.06
N ASP A 630 -9.24 -20.16 25.96
CA ASP A 630 -9.87 -19.02 26.61
C ASP A 630 -9.46 -17.74 25.88
N LEU A 631 -10.44 -17.03 25.31
CA LEU A 631 -10.19 -15.75 24.65
C LEU A 631 -9.89 -14.64 25.66
N GLY A 632 -10.23 -14.81 26.94
CA GLY A 632 -10.17 -13.78 27.97
C GLY A 632 -11.07 -12.58 27.64
N GLN A 633 -10.96 -11.52 28.44
CA GLN A 633 -11.58 -10.23 28.12
C GLN A 633 -10.60 -9.32 27.34
N PRO A 634 -11.09 -8.54 26.36
CA PRO A 634 -10.28 -7.50 25.75
C PRO A 634 -9.72 -6.58 26.83
N ALA A 635 -8.40 -6.32 26.81
CA ALA A 635 -7.78 -5.39 27.74
C ALA A 635 -8.54 -4.04 27.72
N ALA A 636 -8.92 -3.53 28.91
CA ALA A 636 -9.59 -2.24 29.02
C ALA A 636 -8.73 -1.16 28.35
N LYS A 637 -9.37 -0.24 27.59
CA LYS A 637 -8.67 0.87 26.93
C LYS A 637 -7.91 1.69 27.98
N THR A 638 -6.62 1.44 28.13
CA THR A 638 -5.73 2.28 28.95
C THR A 638 -5.69 3.64 28.27
N ARG A 639 -6.37 4.63 28.86
CA ARG A 639 -6.19 6.03 28.50
C ARG A 639 -4.70 6.33 28.71
N PHE A 640 -3.99 6.62 27.61
CA PHE A 640 -2.64 7.16 27.66
C PHE A 640 -2.70 8.52 28.38
N THR A 641 -2.53 8.51 29.70
CA THR A 641 -2.14 9.71 30.42
C THR A 641 -0.70 9.98 30.02
N ARG A 642 -0.50 11.10 29.34
CA ARG A 642 0.80 11.60 28.91
C ARG A 642 1.67 11.79 30.16
N ARG A 643 2.47 10.79 30.50
CA ARG A 643 3.39 10.84 31.65
C ARG A 643 4.47 11.86 31.29
N ARG A 644 4.35 13.07 31.85
CA ARG A 644 5.42 14.09 31.82
C ARG A 644 6.66 13.46 32.46
N THR A 645 7.68 13.22 31.68
CA THR A 645 9.02 12.93 32.17
C THR A 645 9.54 14.18 32.87
N GLY A 646 9.46 14.18 34.20
CA GLY A 646 10.12 15.17 35.03
C GLY A 646 11.62 14.92 34.97
N ALA A 647 12.36 15.87 34.40
CA ALA A 647 13.80 15.92 34.47
C ALA A 647 14.23 15.97 35.94
N THR A 648 15.07 15.02 36.34
CA THR A 648 15.83 15.06 37.58
C THR A 648 16.80 16.24 37.52
N ARG A 649 16.48 17.33 38.21
CA ARG A 649 17.45 18.37 38.56
C ARG A 649 17.87 18.16 40.01
N ALA A 650 19.18 18.04 40.20
CA ALA A 650 19.85 17.93 41.48
C ALA A 650 19.47 19.12 42.38
N ALA A 651 19.19 18.84 43.65
CA ALA A 651 18.89 19.83 44.66
C ALA A 651 20.19 20.30 45.36
N SER A 652 20.48 21.58 45.27
CA SER A 652 21.30 22.31 46.24
C SER A 652 20.38 22.90 47.32
N ALA A 653 20.79 22.75 48.57
CA ALA A 653 20.08 23.19 49.76
C ALA A 653 19.89 24.72 49.81
N GLN A 654 18.72 25.18 50.30
CA GLN A 654 18.65 26.18 51.37
C GLN A 654 17.21 26.39 51.89
N THR A 655 17.20 26.77 53.16
CA THR A 655 16.16 26.92 54.19
C THR A 655 15.11 28.02 53.95
N GLY A 656 13.89 27.85 54.49
CA GLY A 656 12.98 28.96 54.82
C GLY A 656 11.48 28.63 54.79
N ALA A 657 10.84 28.50 55.96
CA ALA A 657 9.41 28.27 56.20
C ALA A 657 8.58 29.59 56.26
N PRO A 658 7.26 29.60 56.58
CA PRO A 658 6.13 28.76 56.14
C PRO A 658 4.93 29.60 55.61
N ALA A 659 3.93 28.93 55.00
CA ALA A 659 2.60 29.47 54.76
C ALA A 659 1.51 28.55 55.34
N ALA A 660 0.49 29.16 55.95
CA ALA A 660 -0.70 28.54 56.55
C ALA A 660 -1.98 28.95 55.76
N PRO A 661 -3.18 28.41 56.03
CA PRO A 661 -3.90 27.60 55.04
C PRO A 661 -5.35 28.07 54.77
N LYS A 662 -6.07 27.31 53.93
CA LYS A 662 -7.46 26.82 54.08
C LYS A 662 -8.30 26.93 52.80
N GLY A 663 -9.24 26.00 52.64
CA GLY A 663 -10.51 26.29 51.97
C GLY A 663 -11.05 25.26 50.99
N ARG A 664 -11.70 24.22 51.51
CA ARG A 664 -12.47 23.19 50.78
C ARG A 664 -13.97 23.55 50.84
N ARG A 665 -14.73 23.44 49.74
CA ARG A 665 -16.17 23.00 49.65
C ARG A 665 -16.81 23.38 48.30
N THR A 666 -17.25 22.43 47.44
CA THR A 666 -18.51 21.63 47.33
C THR A 666 -19.58 22.19 46.37
N ARG A 667 -19.95 21.34 45.38
CA ARG A 667 -21.25 21.04 44.73
C ARG A 667 -22.29 22.16 44.51
N LYS A 668 -22.85 22.22 43.29
CA LYS A 668 -24.27 21.87 42.98
C LYS A 668 -24.59 21.91 41.48
N ALA A 669 -25.74 21.32 41.14
CA ALA A 669 -26.20 20.87 39.84
C ALA A 669 -27.32 21.73 39.21
N THR A 670 -27.61 21.41 37.94
CA THR A 670 -28.87 21.53 37.17
C THR A 670 -29.42 22.92 36.79
N VAL A 671 -29.75 23.10 35.50
CA VAL A 671 -31.13 23.22 34.93
C VAL A 671 -31.05 23.66 33.45
N VAL A 672 -31.96 23.13 32.62
CA VAL A 672 -32.27 23.49 31.21
C VAL A 672 -33.46 24.46 31.21
N PRO A 673 -33.62 25.37 30.22
CA PRO A 673 -34.80 25.25 29.36
C PRO A 673 -34.56 25.62 27.87
N ALA A 674 -35.61 25.37 27.08
CA ALA A 674 -35.72 25.37 25.63
C ALA A 674 -36.40 26.64 25.04
N ASP A 675 -36.52 26.60 23.70
CA ASP A 675 -37.49 27.25 22.79
C ASP A 675 -37.27 28.67 22.22
N GLY A 676 -37.50 28.79 20.89
CA GLY A 676 -38.38 29.83 20.34
C GLY A 676 -37.92 30.74 19.18
N ALA A 677 -38.38 30.43 17.96
CA ALA A 677 -38.98 31.33 16.93
C ALA A 677 -38.17 32.31 16.03
N ALA A 678 -38.10 31.94 14.74
CA ALA A 678 -38.53 32.59 13.47
C ALA A 678 -38.51 34.13 13.17
N MET A 679 -37.82 34.45 12.03
CA MET A 679 -38.08 35.41 10.89
C MET A 679 -38.25 36.93 11.14
N PRO A 680 -37.98 37.88 10.19
CA PRO A 680 -38.20 37.85 8.71
C PRO A 680 -37.11 38.53 7.80
N PRO A 681 -37.32 38.68 6.46
CA PRO A 681 -36.27 38.95 5.46
C PRO A 681 -36.37 40.28 4.65
N LYS A 682 -35.28 40.57 3.89
CA LYS A 682 -35.14 41.37 2.63
C LYS A 682 -35.14 42.92 2.75
N PRO A 683 -34.45 43.68 1.84
CA PRO A 683 -34.66 43.61 0.38
C PRO A 683 -33.46 43.75 -0.58
N ARG A 684 -33.81 43.44 -1.84
CA ARG A 684 -33.10 43.52 -3.13
C ARG A 684 -32.50 44.89 -3.46
N ARG A 685 -31.43 44.89 -4.27
CA ARG A 685 -31.25 45.90 -5.33
C ARG A 685 -30.70 45.28 -6.62
N THR A 686 -31.12 45.86 -7.72
CA THR A 686 -31.13 45.37 -9.10
C THR A 686 -30.13 46.08 -10.00
N ARG A 687 -29.75 45.38 -11.08
CA ARG A 687 -29.34 45.83 -12.44
C ARG A 687 -28.01 46.61 -12.60
N LYS A 688 -27.14 46.07 -13.48
CA LYS A 688 -26.90 46.66 -14.82
C LYS A 688 -26.20 45.66 -15.77
N ALA A 689 -26.71 45.62 -17.00
CA ALA A 689 -26.12 44.98 -18.17
C ALA A 689 -25.22 45.98 -18.92
N LYS A 690 -24.25 45.50 -19.70
CA LYS A 690 -23.69 46.24 -20.84
C LYS A 690 -23.18 45.28 -21.93
N GLU A 691 -23.38 45.73 -23.16
CA GLU A 691 -23.36 45.02 -24.44
C GLU A 691 -21.98 44.70 -25.04
N ALA A 692 -22.08 43.93 -26.13
CA ALA A 692 -21.11 43.46 -27.10
C ALA A 692 -20.19 44.51 -27.76
N ALA A 693 -19.08 43.99 -28.32
CA ALA A 693 -18.39 44.57 -29.47
C ALA A 693 -17.87 43.44 -30.39
N VAL A 694 -17.94 43.68 -31.70
CA VAL A 694 -17.69 42.75 -32.82
C VAL A 694 -16.52 43.26 -33.69
N ALA A 695 -15.64 42.31 -34.07
CA ALA A 695 -14.72 42.20 -35.24
C ALA A 695 -13.60 43.25 -35.49
N PRO A 696 -12.49 42.90 -36.18
CA PRO A 696 -12.48 42.48 -37.60
C PRO A 696 -11.67 41.18 -37.91
N PRO A 697 -11.80 40.63 -39.14
CA PRO A 697 -11.11 39.42 -39.58
C PRO A 697 -9.76 39.72 -40.27
N VAL A 698 -8.81 38.79 -40.21
CA VAL A 698 -7.66 38.77 -41.13
C VAL A 698 -7.61 37.42 -41.81
N THR A 699 -7.77 37.47 -43.12
CA THR A 699 -7.58 36.43 -44.13
C THR A 699 -6.10 36.10 -44.30
N GLY A 700 -5.79 34.81 -44.47
CA GLY A 700 -4.46 34.34 -44.86
C GLY A 700 -4.49 32.87 -45.22
N SER A 701 -4.88 32.58 -46.45
CA SER A 701 -4.87 31.26 -47.07
C SER A 701 -3.43 30.81 -47.34
N ALA A 702 -3.08 29.58 -46.97
CA ALA A 702 -1.99 28.83 -47.60
C ALA A 702 -2.36 27.34 -47.54
N VAL A 703 -2.90 26.88 -48.67
CA VAL A 703 -3.07 25.48 -49.02
C VAL A 703 -1.67 24.88 -49.22
N ALA A 704 -1.37 23.79 -48.51
CA ALA A 704 -0.28 22.87 -48.89
C ALA A 704 -0.83 21.44 -48.82
N GLN A 705 -0.87 20.83 -50.00
CA GLN A 705 -1.18 19.43 -50.28
C GLN A 705 -0.13 18.47 -49.67
N PRO A 706 -0.45 17.17 -49.56
CA PRO A 706 0.24 16.24 -48.69
C PRO A 706 1.55 15.74 -49.31
N MET A 707 2.65 15.80 -48.54
CA MET A 707 3.90 15.14 -48.94
C MET A 707 3.90 13.68 -48.51
N GLU A 708 4.02 12.84 -49.53
CA GLU A 708 4.19 11.40 -49.51
C GLU A 708 5.43 10.96 -48.73
N SER A 709 5.27 9.76 -48.17
CA SER A 709 6.31 8.91 -47.60
C SER A 709 7.45 8.63 -48.58
N GLN A 710 8.66 9.02 -48.21
CA GLN A 710 9.88 8.40 -48.76
C GLN A 710 10.63 7.71 -47.61
N ALA A 711 10.39 6.40 -47.46
CA ALA A 711 11.25 5.51 -46.72
C ALA A 711 12.24 4.87 -47.71
N GLY A 712 13.50 5.31 -47.68
CA GLY A 712 14.61 4.61 -48.34
C GLY A 712 15.05 3.37 -47.55
N PRO A 713 15.63 2.36 -48.21
CA PRO A 713 15.92 1.06 -47.59
C PRO A 713 17.26 1.10 -46.84
N GLU A 714 17.22 1.39 -45.54
CA GLU A 714 18.37 1.12 -44.67
C GLU A 714 18.36 -0.35 -44.22
N ALA A 715 19.40 -1.07 -44.63
CA ALA A 715 19.69 -2.43 -44.21
C ALA A 715 19.59 -2.58 -42.69
N ARG A 716 18.69 -3.46 -42.23
CA ARG A 716 18.60 -3.90 -40.83
C ARG A 716 19.97 -4.38 -40.36
N ARG A 717 20.70 -3.56 -39.60
CA ARG A 717 21.87 -4.02 -38.82
C ARG A 717 21.40 -5.11 -37.87
N ARG A 718 21.81 -6.36 -38.14
CA ARG A 718 21.59 -7.50 -37.24
C ARG A 718 22.25 -7.17 -35.90
N ARG A 719 21.45 -7.16 -34.84
CA ARG A 719 21.89 -6.91 -33.47
C ARG A 719 22.22 -8.27 -32.86
N GLU A 720 23.40 -8.42 -32.24
CA GLU A 720 23.74 -9.65 -31.52
C GLU A 720 22.96 -9.73 -30.19
N PRO A 721 22.54 -10.92 -29.75
CA PRO A 721 21.89 -11.12 -28.46
C PRO A 721 22.88 -10.90 -27.32
N THR A 722 22.41 -10.36 -26.19
CA THR A 722 23.25 -10.20 -25.00
C THR A 722 23.66 -11.56 -24.42
N GLU A 723 24.83 -11.65 -23.77
CA GLU A 723 25.29 -12.88 -23.12
C GLU A 723 24.26 -13.47 -22.15
N ARG A 724 23.52 -12.59 -21.43
CA ARG A 724 22.43 -13.01 -20.54
C ARG A 724 21.25 -13.64 -21.28
N MET A 725 20.88 -13.11 -22.45
CA MET A 725 19.82 -13.70 -23.28
C MET A 725 20.23 -15.08 -23.80
N VAL A 726 21.48 -15.22 -24.27
CA VAL A 726 22.01 -16.50 -24.75
C VAL A 726 22.09 -17.53 -23.62
N ALA A 727 22.58 -17.13 -22.43
CA ALA A 727 22.62 -18.01 -21.26
C ALA A 727 21.21 -18.47 -20.83
N PHE A 728 20.24 -17.57 -20.87
CA PHE A 728 18.86 -17.91 -20.55
C PHE A 728 18.23 -18.85 -21.61
N ALA A 729 18.49 -18.60 -22.90
CA ALA A 729 18.02 -19.46 -23.98
C ALA A 729 18.61 -20.88 -23.91
N ARG A 730 19.91 -21.01 -23.57
CA ARG A 730 20.57 -22.31 -23.33
C ARG A 730 19.95 -23.05 -22.15
N SER A 731 19.78 -22.37 -21.02
CA SER A 731 19.18 -22.97 -19.82
C SER A 731 17.70 -23.37 -20.03
N LEU A 732 16.96 -22.61 -20.85
CA LEU A 732 15.59 -22.93 -21.21
C LEU A 732 15.50 -24.14 -22.14
N ALA A 733 16.38 -24.20 -23.14
CA ALA A 733 16.49 -25.31 -24.08
C ALA A 733 16.81 -26.62 -23.36
N GLU A 734 17.78 -26.59 -22.44
CA GLU A 734 18.18 -27.73 -21.61
C GLU A 734 17.04 -28.21 -20.70
N ARG A 735 16.37 -27.29 -20.00
CA ARG A 735 15.24 -27.64 -19.11
C ARG A 735 14.04 -28.23 -19.84
N LYS A 736 13.79 -27.83 -21.08
CA LYS A 736 12.65 -28.31 -21.89
C LYS A 736 13.02 -29.45 -22.85
N GLY A 737 14.29 -29.88 -22.87
CA GLY A 737 14.76 -30.95 -23.76
C GLY A 737 14.64 -30.62 -25.25
N ILE A 738 14.72 -29.33 -25.60
CA ILE A 738 14.62 -28.83 -26.98
C ILE A 738 15.97 -28.31 -27.47
N ALA A 739 16.27 -28.45 -28.76
CA ALA A 739 17.50 -27.92 -29.34
C ALA A 739 17.43 -26.39 -29.46
N LEU A 740 18.48 -25.69 -29.05
CA LEU A 740 18.61 -24.25 -29.27
C LEU A 740 19.06 -24.00 -30.72
N PRO A 741 18.29 -23.31 -31.57
CA PRO A 741 18.71 -23.03 -32.94
C PRO A 741 19.97 -22.16 -32.97
N ASP A 742 20.99 -22.56 -33.74
CA ASP A 742 22.26 -21.82 -33.88
C ASP A 742 22.12 -20.31 -34.15
N PRO A 743 21.14 -19.83 -34.95
CA PRO A 743 20.94 -18.40 -35.15
C PRO A 743 20.64 -17.63 -33.85
N CYS A 744 20.11 -18.28 -32.81
CA CYS A 744 19.83 -17.66 -31.51
C CYS A 744 21.10 -17.22 -30.77
N LEU A 745 22.27 -17.73 -31.17
CA LEU A 745 23.55 -17.34 -30.57
C LEU A 745 24.09 -16.02 -31.15
N ARG A 746 23.62 -15.62 -32.34
CA ARG A 746 24.21 -14.51 -33.11
C ARG A 746 23.19 -13.47 -33.58
N ASP A 747 21.90 -13.76 -33.51
CA ASP A 747 20.81 -12.87 -33.92
C ASP A 747 19.83 -12.63 -32.76
N PHE A 748 19.71 -11.36 -32.36
CA PHE A 748 18.88 -10.92 -31.25
C PHE A 748 17.39 -11.24 -31.46
N GLU A 749 16.87 -11.04 -32.67
CA GLU A 749 15.45 -11.29 -32.97
C GLU A 749 15.15 -12.78 -32.93
N ARG A 750 16.06 -13.61 -33.44
CA ARG A 750 15.92 -15.09 -33.36
C ARG A 750 15.99 -15.58 -31.92
N CYS A 751 16.94 -15.08 -31.13
CA CYS A 751 17.06 -15.40 -29.71
C CYS A 751 15.80 -14.99 -28.94
N ARG A 752 15.26 -13.79 -29.23
CA ARG A 752 14.04 -13.29 -28.60
C ARG A 752 12.81 -14.09 -28.99
N SER A 753 12.62 -14.43 -30.26
CA SER A 753 11.48 -15.27 -30.70
C SER A 753 11.52 -16.65 -30.05
N PHE A 754 12.70 -17.29 -29.98
CA PHE A 754 12.87 -18.57 -29.27
C PHE A 754 12.48 -18.47 -27.80
N LEU A 755 12.88 -17.40 -27.12
CA LEU A 755 12.51 -17.15 -25.73
C LEU A 755 10.99 -16.87 -25.60
N ASP A 756 10.40 -16.06 -26.47
CA ASP A 756 8.97 -15.72 -26.41
C ASP A 756 8.07 -16.95 -26.67
N GLU A 757 8.53 -17.89 -27.49
CA GLU A 757 7.84 -19.14 -27.81
C GLU A 757 7.97 -20.17 -26.68
N HIS A 758 9.17 -20.34 -26.12
CA HIS A 758 9.45 -21.43 -25.19
C HIS A 758 9.51 -21.03 -23.71
N ALA A 759 9.51 -19.73 -23.37
CA ALA A 759 9.57 -19.30 -21.96
C ALA A 759 8.19 -19.24 -21.26
N ARG A 760 7.11 -19.57 -21.98
CA ARG A 760 5.76 -19.72 -21.41
C ARG A 760 5.55 -21.07 -20.74
#